data_AF-A0A818ZBF4-F1
#
_entry.id   AF-A0A818ZBF4-F1
#
_cell.length_a   1.000
_cell.length_b   1.000
_cell.length_c   1.000
_cell.angle_alpha   90.00
_cell.angle_beta   90.00
_cell.angle_gamma   90.00
#
_symmetry.space_group_name_H-M   'P 1'
#
loop_
_entity.id
_entity.type
_entity.pdbx_description
1 polymer ?
#
loop_
_entity_poly.entity_id
_entity_poly.type
_entity_poly.pdbx_seq_one_letter_code
_entity_poly.pdbx_strand_id
1 'polypeptide(L)'
;MSSTGKYRGRGRARPTPTREIDPPGGLQNYPESDVASCVSETTGISDTPQRVNEAISSDEQARTEKPRRGNPPKVMPGAPRGSGVVGMTSEFSAMRVTSSSGRSSSRSVPYSSMSEAQPQATDKRGTAGDPVNIIANYIKILTKPQWELYQYHIEFIPNVENKRFRREIISQHRSNLKDVAFDGTTIYTFDNFGELREFSCRHPTTSEEVKVVLKKVAENSPDSPIFFHLANLIVRKLLELSGMKLIGRNYYQFDRKIDLDQHKLTLFPGFMTNVNIYEGSLMVNVDLSHKVLNKTTVYQRLQDIFSQYDDVKQAQDTATKELVGQIVLTTYNSKTYKVDEIAWERSPSQTFPMRDGSQCSFIQYYEDKYQLKIIDSGQPLLVSKPSKKDRRAGVHAPFLLIPELCCVTGISDAMRTDFKFMKEIASYTHVDANTRYNRLRRFVADIHQNSDCQNELTKWNITLDTDLVKFEARILDAEHILYYDRSVRYNYNEADWSRDGRTMRHISAKALNHWVVVFPAKEEQISLGLIDALIQVCKPFGMHVEYPHIQQLVNDRPESYLQALQDFSPGKTDLVLCVLSNNRKDRYDALKKFLCLDNPIPSQMVVTRTLKRQNQLMSVATKIGIQINAKLGGEVWGVQIPTKTLMVIGMDSYHDSKRRGASVGAFVASTNPTLTKFYSRVIYQRTAQELMDGLAVCMKDALKEYYQSNNCLPEKIIIYRDGVSDGQLAVVVEHELPQIIETFPKIMSGYEPKLAVIIVKKRGNARFFQQDGRNIQNPQPGTIVDHTVTNAEWYDFYLISQCARQGTVAPTHYNVIWDGTNFKVDHIQRLTYKLCHLYYNWPGTIRVPAVCQYAHKLAFLVGQSLHQDFNDMNLLKIIRWTFNPQKYSFITARSCLGSIGQVRLQTTDVPPKEEPLADVSTKVTPMKKSNLMEFFDTSGSVHESKVIHGRWWYVDELRLKSNEDLHKLWYVLLKERNRLLTMEEEYRYQRELFPNPERIDKVEESMRNIMSVTRERDIAYNLLETGKTGEQTPEIRETSFGLLRYYQPKERILPFYKNRYYQLLWGKRKAGSWTNIFKRRYNEFQEHQAHQETNRIRKIVVDLLQKYPHLRDEEERVMEEYKKRYDFEQFHIPKRLARRPKLRAHQTLWNKDEFIENGVFEDPNSEDYERLQQEKRVRIDRKKT
;
A
#
# COMPACT_ATOMS: atom_id res chain seq x y z
N MET A 1 -27.65 9.57 -48.48
CA MET A 1 -28.18 10.93 -48.24
C MET A 1 -29.50 10.80 -47.47
N SER A 2 -30.21 11.90 -47.21
CA SER A 2 -31.44 11.96 -46.40
C SER A 2 -32.70 11.49 -47.14
N SER A 3 -33.62 10.79 -46.44
CA SER A 3 -35.05 11.18 -46.30
C SER A 3 -35.93 10.10 -45.62
N THR A 4 -37.02 10.58 -44.97
CA THR A 4 -38.37 9.99 -44.76
C THR A 4 -38.63 8.47 -44.71
N GLY A 5 -39.46 8.04 -43.74
CA GLY A 5 -40.32 6.84 -43.89
C GLY A 5 -40.83 6.20 -42.59
N LYS A 6 -42.15 6.28 -42.32
CA LYS A 6 -42.87 5.35 -41.42
C LYS A 6 -43.58 4.31 -42.29
N TYR A 7 -43.64 3.04 -41.87
CA TYR A 7 -44.35 1.98 -42.58
C TYR A 7 -45.64 1.52 -41.88
N ARG A 8 -46.68 1.20 -42.66
CA ARG A 8 -47.87 0.46 -42.20
C ARG A 8 -48.56 -0.27 -43.39
N GLY A 9 -48.74 -1.58 -43.25
CA GLY A 9 -49.48 -2.46 -44.19
C GLY A 9 -48.75 -2.84 -45.49
N ARG A 10 -49.22 -3.81 -46.31
CA ARG A 10 -49.93 -5.10 -46.06
C ARG A 10 -50.13 -5.82 -47.44
N GLY A 11 -49.87 -7.13 -47.56
CA GLY A 11 -50.02 -7.95 -48.79
C GLY A 11 -48.70 -8.65 -49.18
N ARG A 12 -48.59 -9.98 -49.42
CA ARG A 12 -49.26 -10.94 -50.35
C ARG A 12 -48.89 -10.74 -51.84
N ALA A 13 -48.50 -11.75 -52.65
CA ALA A 13 -47.91 -13.10 -52.42
C ALA A 13 -47.49 -13.79 -53.75
N ARG A 14 -46.38 -14.56 -53.78
CA ARG A 14 -45.93 -15.51 -54.86
C ARG A 14 -45.62 -14.90 -56.27
N PRO A 15 -45.00 -15.62 -57.24
CA PRO A 15 -44.49 -17.01 -57.27
C PRO A 15 -42.97 -17.18 -57.62
N THR A 16 -42.60 -18.38 -58.09
CA THR A 16 -41.29 -19.09 -58.19
C THR A 16 -40.46 -18.89 -59.51
N PRO A 17 -39.26 -19.52 -59.71
CA PRO A 17 -38.17 -19.00 -60.57
C PRO A 17 -37.68 -19.92 -61.72
N THR A 18 -36.59 -19.54 -62.42
CA THR A 18 -35.79 -20.38 -63.34
C THR A 18 -34.29 -20.00 -63.42
N ARG A 19 -33.38 -21.00 -63.30
CA ARG A 19 -32.28 -21.43 -64.22
C ARG A 19 -31.23 -20.42 -64.77
N GLU A 20 -29.99 -20.81 -65.15
CA GLU A 20 -29.00 -21.90 -64.86
C GLU A 20 -27.69 -21.58 -65.64
N ILE A 21 -26.61 -22.40 -65.50
CA ILE A 21 -25.41 -22.63 -66.37
C ILE A 21 -24.09 -22.73 -65.56
N ASP A 22 -23.15 -23.56 -66.06
CA ASP A 22 -22.23 -24.41 -65.28
C ASP A 22 -20.70 -24.13 -65.40
N PRO A 23 -19.87 -24.76 -64.54
CA PRO A 23 -18.39 -24.75 -64.58
C PRO A 23 -17.77 -26.08 -65.11
N PRO A 24 -16.43 -26.18 -65.19
CA PRO A 24 -15.68 -27.45 -65.26
C PRO A 24 -14.81 -27.73 -63.99
N GLY A 25 -14.51 -28.96 -63.55
CA GLY A 25 -15.04 -30.28 -63.96
C GLY A 25 -14.21 -31.48 -63.42
N GLY A 26 -14.86 -32.52 -62.87
CA GLY A 26 -14.28 -33.83 -62.44
C GLY A 26 -13.58 -33.84 -61.07
N LEU A 27 -13.46 -34.94 -60.28
CA LEU A 27 -13.85 -36.38 -60.30
C LEU A 27 -13.58 -36.95 -58.84
N GLN A 28 -14.08 -38.06 -58.27
CA GLN A 28 -15.00 -39.17 -58.66
C GLN A 28 -15.57 -39.93 -57.40
N ASN A 29 -16.67 -40.69 -57.58
CA ASN A 29 -17.25 -41.89 -56.90
C ASN A 29 -16.64 -42.45 -55.57
N TYR A 30 -17.38 -42.65 -54.45
CA TYR A 30 -18.50 -43.62 -54.09
C TYR A 30 -18.02 -45.00 -53.56
N PRO A 31 -18.80 -45.83 -52.80
CA PRO A 31 -20.22 -45.77 -52.34
C PRO A 31 -20.40 -45.40 -50.83
N GLU A 32 -21.57 -45.09 -50.22
CA GLU A 32 -22.91 -45.76 -50.04
C GLU A 32 -22.88 -46.99 -49.09
N SER A 33 -23.90 -47.39 -48.30
CA SER A 33 -25.34 -47.03 -48.07
C SER A 33 -25.77 -47.46 -46.62
N ASP A 34 -27.00 -47.38 -46.04
CA ASP A 34 -28.31 -46.73 -46.32
C ASP A 34 -29.26 -46.69 -45.06
N VAL A 35 -30.52 -46.23 -45.23
CA VAL A 35 -31.84 -46.61 -44.60
C VAL A 35 -31.92 -46.97 -43.08
N ALA A 36 -32.79 -46.45 -42.18
CA ALA A 36 -34.03 -45.63 -42.16
C ALA A 36 -35.40 -46.34 -41.90
N SER A 37 -36.36 -45.59 -41.31
CA SER A 37 -37.73 -45.99 -40.87
C SER A 37 -37.79 -46.98 -39.67
N CYS A 38 -38.83 -47.09 -38.83
CA CYS A 38 -40.13 -46.38 -38.63
C CYS A 38 -40.51 -46.53 -37.11
N VAL A 39 -41.66 -46.22 -36.48
CA VAL A 39 -43.06 -45.84 -36.81
C VAL A 39 -43.52 -44.75 -35.78
N SER A 40 -44.81 -44.37 -35.75
CA SER A 40 -45.47 -43.43 -34.80
C SER A 40 -46.50 -44.11 -33.88
N GLU A 41 -46.79 -43.55 -32.68
CA GLU A 41 -48.17 -43.17 -32.27
C GLU A 41 -48.31 -42.36 -30.94
N THR A 42 -49.56 -41.95 -30.68
CA THR A 42 -50.16 -40.84 -29.91
C THR A 42 -50.07 -40.76 -28.36
N THR A 43 -49.96 -39.51 -27.87
CA THR A 43 -50.66 -38.84 -26.72
C THR A 43 -50.79 -39.46 -25.31
N GLY A 44 -50.63 -38.63 -24.26
CA GLY A 44 -51.22 -38.86 -22.92
C GLY A 44 -50.76 -37.86 -21.83
N ILE A 45 -51.65 -37.51 -20.89
CA ILE A 45 -51.38 -36.67 -19.69
C ILE A 45 -52.11 -37.29 -18.49
N SER A 46 -51.47 -37.44 -17.32
CA SER A 46 -51.99 -37.10 -15.96
C SER A 46 -51.27 -37.81 -14.79
N ASP A 47 -50.96 -37.01 -13.77
CA ASP A 47 -51.14 -37.22 -12.32
C ASP A 47 -50.50 -38.36 -11.48
N THR A 48 -50.56 -38.10 -10.18
CA THR A 48 -49.88 -38.70 -9.01
C THR A 48 -50.34 -40.11 -8.62
N PRO A 49 -49.65 -40.72 -7.63
CA PRO A 49 -50.39 -40.97 -6.38
C PRO A 49 -49.66 -40.59 -5.07
N GLN A 50 -50.44 -40.28 -4.03
CA GLN A 50 -50.04 -40.31 -2.63
C GLN A 50 -50.33 -41.68 -1.99
N ARG A 51 -49.59 -42.07 -0.93
CA ARG A 51 -49.99 -42.91 0.24
C ARG A 51 -48.73 -43.32 1.04
N VAL A 52 -48.78 -43.76 2.31
CA VAL A 52 -49.57 -43.41 3.52
C VAL A 52 -48.82 -44.04 4.73
N ASN A 53 -49.13 -43.63 5.97
CA ASN A 53 -48.52 -44.16 7.19
C ASN A 53 -48.89 -45.64 7.47
N GLU A 54 -48.04 -46.39 8.17
CA GLU A 54 -48.49 -47.34 9.20
C GLU A 54 -47.40 -47.61 10.27
N ALA A 55 -47.75 -48.25 11.39
CA ALA A 55 -47.10 -47.99 12.69
C ALA A 55 -47.02 -49.20 13.65
N ILE A 56 -45.81 -49.53 14.15
CA ILE A 56 -45.52 -50.46 15.27
C ILE A 56 -44.29 -49.87 16.02
N SER A 57 -44.38 -49.35 17.26
CA SER A 57 -44.47 -50.02 18.59
C SER A 57 -43.17 -50.78 18.95
N SER A 58 -42.52 -50.71 20.12
CA SER A 58 -42.84 -50.23 21.50
C SER A 58 -41.50 -50.08 22.31
N ASP A 59 -41.30 -49.44 23.47
CA ASP A 59 -42.05 -48.50 24.34
C ASP A 59 -41.11 -47.91 25.45
N GLU A 60 -41.66 -47.19 26.45
CA GLU A 60 -41.10 -46.81 27.78
C GLU A 60 -39.80 -45.94 27.86
N GLN A 61 -39.62 -44.96 28.78
CA GLN A 61 -40.51 -44.34 29.79
C GLN A 61 -40.03 -42.91 30.19
N ALA A 62 -40.98 -42.06 30.62
CA ALA A 62 -40.89 -40.98 31.61
C ALA A 62 -39.75 -39.89 31.64
N ARG A 63 -40.11 -38.70 31.09
CA ARG A 63 -40.10 -37.34 31.72
C ARG A 63 -38.82 -36.63 32.24
N THR A 64 -38.80 -35.33 31.91
CA THR A 64 -37.87 -34.24 32.28
C THR A 64 -38.25 -33.47 33.56
N GLU A 65 -37.26 -32.93 34.31
CA GLU A 65 -37.05 -31.48 34.64
C GLU A 65 -36.20 -31.21 35.92
N LYS A 66 -35.23 -30.25 35.83
CA LYS A 66 -34.81 -29.14 36.77
C LYS A 66 -34.96 -29.23 38.32
N PRO A 67 -34.27 -28.38 39.16
CA PRO A 67 -32.95 -27.70 39.05
C PRO A 67 -32.13 -27.52 40.39
N ARG A 68 -30.92 -26.90 40.30
CA ARG A 68 -30.21 -26.00 41.29
C ARG A 68 -29.64 -26.50 42.66
N ARG A 69 -28.32 -26.25 42.82
CA ARG A 69 -27.52 -25.75 44.01
C ARG A 69 -27.45 -26.54 45.35
N GLY A 70 -26.22 -26.81 45.81
CA GLY A 70 -25.86 -27.10 47.23
C GLY A 70 -24.34 -27.25 47.48
N ASN A 71 -23.84 -26.81 48.65
CA ASN A 71 -22.45 -26.87 49.20
C ASN A 71 -22.56 -26.81 50.74
N PRO A 72 -21.52 -27.08 51.58
CA PRO A 72 -20.35 -27.98 51.52
C PRO A 72 -20.34 -28.98 52.73
N PRO A 73 -19.21 -29.65 53.11
CA PRO A 73 -18.43 -29.18 54.29
C PRO A 73 -16.90 -29.52 54.24
N LYS A 74 -16.23 -29.68 55.40
CA LYS A 74 -14.75 -29.82 55.64
C LYS A 74 -14.43 -31.18 56.34
N VAL A 75 -13.26 -31.59 56.90
CA VAL A 75 -12.10 -30.94 57.59
C VAL A 75 -10.78 -31.76 57.43
N MET A 76 -9.65 -31.17 57.85
CA MET A 76 -8.26 -31.64 58.09
C MET A 76 -8.10 -32.79 59.15
N PRO A 77 -6.90 -33.40 59.45
CA PRO A 77 -5.53 -32.79 59.48
C PRO A 77 -4.27 -33.64 59.09
N GLY A 78 -3.07 -33.03 59.05
CA GLY A 78 -1.76 -33.72 59.06
C GLY A 78 -0.54 -32.90 58.56
N ALA A 79 0.62 -33.03 59.23
CA ALA A 79 1.96 -32.44 58.91
C ALA A 79 3.05 -33.23 59.70
N PRO A 80 4.41 -33.07 59.53
CA PRO A 80 5.15 -32.00 58.84
C PRO A 80 6.48 -32.40 58.07
N ARG A 81 7.19 -31.38 57.53
CA ARG A 81 8.64 -31.28 57.19
C ARG A 81 9.32 -32.31 56.25
N GLY A 82 9.93 -31.81 55.17
CA GLY A 82 10.99 -32.49 54.39
C GLY A 82 11.36 -31.72 53.11
N SER A 83 12.63 -31.65 52.73
CA SER A 83 13.12 -30.89 51.56
C SER A 83 13.66 -31.77 50.43
N GLY A 84 13.28 -31.50 49.18
CA GLY A 84 13.79 -32.17 47.97
C GLY A 84 13.53 -31.36 46.70
N VAL A 85 14.33 -31.52 45.65
CA VAL A 85 14.35 -30.63 44.47
C VAL A 85 13.89 -31.32 43.19
N VAL A 86 12.70 -30.93 42.70
CA VAL A 86 12.16 -31.07 41.33
C VAL A 86 11.18 -29.89 41.14
N GLY A 87 11.05 -29.20 39.99
CA GLY A 87 11.73 -29.29 38.69
C GLY A 87 11.18 -28.18 37.76
N MET A 88 11.43 -28.26 36.44
CA MET A 88 10.85 -27.33 35.44
C MET A 88 10.60 -28.05 34.10
N THR A 89 9.40 -27.91 33.51
CA THR A 89 9.14 -27.79 32.05
C THR A 89 7.63 -27.73 31.71
N SER A 90 7.06 -26.54 31.46
CA SER A 90 5.78 -26.41 30.70
C SER A 90 5.35 -24.98 30.27
N GLU A 91 6.25 -23.99 30.12
CA GLU A 91 5.81 -22.62 29.77
C GLU A 91 6.79 -21.80 28.89
N PHE A 92 7.18 -22.33 27.73
CA PHE A 92 7.97 -21.60 26.72
C PHE A 92 7.57 -21.99 25.27
N SER A 93 6.43 -21.48 24.78
CA SER A 93 6.04 -21.53 23.36
C SER A 93 5.13 -20.37 22.94
N ALA A 94 5.47 -19.15 23.37
CA ALA A 94 4.85 -17.91 22.91
C ALA A 94 5.93 -16.84 22.66
N MET A 95 5.59 -15.82 21.85
CA MET A 95 6.41 -14.66 21.48
C MET A 95 7.69 -14.91 20.66
N ARG A 96 7.60 -14.71 19.34
CA ARG A 96 8.69 -14.09 18.56
C ARG A 96 8.14 -13.37 17.31
N VAL A 97 8.03 -12.05 17.40
CA VAL A 97 7.59 -11.17 16.30
C VAL A 97 8.77 -10.36 15.80
N THR A 98 9.08 -10.43 14.50
CA THR A 98 9.99 -9.49 13.82
C THR A 98 9.48 -9.17 12.42
N SER A 99 9.35 -7.88 12.10
CA SER A 99 8.78 -7.40 10.85
C SER A 99 9.78 -7.44 9.68
N SER A 100 9.30 -7.65 8.44
CA SER A 100 10.10 -7.38 7.24
C SER A 100 9.23 -7.00 6.03
N SER A 101 9.58 -5.93 5.34
CA SER A 101 8.82 -5.40 4.21
C SER A 101 9.64 -5.36 2.91
N GLY A 102 8.99 -5.73 1.80
CA GLY A 102 9.57 -5.64 0.46
C GLY A 102 9.09 -6.72 -0.49
N ARG A 103 8.25 -6.32 -1.46
CA ARG A 103 7.61 -7.12 -2.52
C ARG A 103 8.30 -8.46 -2.79
N SER A 104 7.77 -9.50 -2.15
CA SER A 104 8.33 -10.84 -2.10
C SER A 104 7.70 -11.77 -3.14
N SER A 105 8.28 -12.97 -3.24
CA SER A 105 7.54 -14.13 -3.74
C SER A 105 6.31 -14.35 -2.85
N SER A 106 5.15 -14.63 -3.44
CA SER A 106 4.05 -15.28 -2.75
C SER A 106 4.42 -16.75 -2.48
N ARG A 107 5.32 -16.96 -1.51
CA ARG A 107 5.13 -18.08 -0.59
C ARG A 107 3.87 -17.74 0.20
N SER A 108 2.93 -18.67 0.28
CA SER A 108 1.91 -18.65 1.31
C SER A 108 2.65 -18.56 2.66
N VAL A 109 2.38 -17.48 3.40
CA VAL A 109 2.50 -17.55 4.86
C VAL A 109 1.37 -18.50 5.30
N PRO A 110 1.60 -19.45 6.22
CA PRO A 110 0.50 -20.29 6.73
C PRO A 110 -0.61 -19.40 7.29
N TYR A 111 -1.86 -19.74 7.00
CA TYR A 111 -3.01 -18.84 7.17
C TYR A 111 -3.39 -18.57 8.63
N SER A 112 -2.84 -19.38 9.55
CA SER A 112 -3.22 -19.54 10.95
C SER A 112 -2.86 -18.38 11.91
N SER A 113 -2.67 -17.15 11.42
CA SER A 113 -2.37 -15.98 12.27
C SER A 113 -3.05 -14.67 11.83
N MET A 114 -4.18 -14.73 11.11
CA MET A 114 -4.98 -13.53 10.74
C MET A 114 -6.43 -13.56 11.26
N SER A 115 -6.81 -14.57 12.05
CA SER A 115 -8.18 -14.80 12.53
C SER A 115 -8.71 -13.70 13.46
N GLU A 116 -7.87 -13.14 14.32
CA GLU A 116 -8.30 -12.27 15.44
C GLU A 116 -8.66 -10.82 15.05
N ALA A 117 -8.40 -10.42 13.79
CA ALA A 117 -8.49 -9.02 13.36
C ALA A 117 -9.59 -8.72 12.32
N GLN A 118 -10.46 -9.69 11.99
CA GLN A 118 -11.55 -9.51 11.02
C GLN A 118 -12.94 -9.71 11.65
N PRO A 119 -13.97 -8.97 11.19
CA PRO A 119 -15.32 -9.18 11.66
C PRO A 119 -15.87 -10.54 11.18
N GLN A 120 -16.00 -11.49 12.11
CA GLN A 120 -16.60 -12.81 11.86
C GLN A 120 -18.11 -12.68 11.62
N ALA A 121 -18.49 -12.30 10.40
CA ALA A 121 -19.86 -12.37 9.92
C ALA A 121 -20.25 -13.84 9.72
N THR A 122 -21.12 -14.38 10.60
CA THR A 122 -21.58 -15.78 10.54
C THR A 122 -22.41 -16.08 9.29
N ASP A 123 -23.00 -15.06 8.70
CA ASP A 123 -23.44 -15.06 7.29
C ASP A 123 -23.03 -13.72 6.66
N LYS A 124 -22.46 -13.80 5.46
CA LYS A 124 -21.98 -12.68 4.64
C LYS A 124 -22.75 -12.51 3.33
N ARG A 125 -23.83 -13.29 3.14
CA ARG A 125 -24.68 -13.28 1.95
C ARG A 125 -25.78 -12.22 2.11
N GLY A 126 -26.03 -11.45 1.05
CA GLY A 126 -27.18 -10.56 0.97
C GLY A 126 -28.41 -11.26 0.38
N THR A 127 -29.58 -10.64 0.52
CA THR A 127 -30.86 -11.15 0.02
C THR A 127 -31.56 -10.24 -0.99
N ALA A 128 -31.02 -9.04 -1.27
CA ALA A 128 -31.66 -8.09 -2.20
C ALA A 128 -31.30 -8.34 -3.67
N GLY A 129 -32.27 -8.15 -4.56
CA GLY A 129 -32.08 -8.29 -6.01
C GLY A 129 -32.38 -9.70 -6.54
N ASP A 130 -32.60 -9.81 -7.85
CA ASP A 130 -33.12 -11.02 -8.49
C ASP A 130 -32.02 -12.09 -8.69
N PRO A 131 -32.35 -13.39 -8.58
CA PRO A 131 -31.40 -14.47 -8.81
C PRO A 131 -30.96 -14.57 -10.28
N VAL A 132 -29.70 -14.91 -10.52
CA VAL A 132 -29.12 -15.10 -11.86
C VAL A 132 -28.09 -16.23 -11.88
N ASN A 133 -28.15 -17.07 -12.92
CA ASN A 133 -27.16 -18.13 -13.13
C ASN A 133 -25.83 -17.57 -13.64
N ILE A 134 -24.77 -17.72 -12.83
CA ILE A 134 -23.41 -17.28 -13.13
C ILE A 134 -22.48 -18.48 -13.26
N ILE A 135 -21.65 -18.44 -14.30
CA ILE A 135 -20.45 -19.27 -14.44
C ILE A 135 -19.25 -18.41 -14.04
N ALA A 136 -18.40 -18.91 -13.16
CA ALA A 136 -17.12 -18.28 -12.81
C ALA A 136 -15.94 -19.00 -13.47
N ASN A 137 -14.84 -18.29 -13.72
CA ASN A 137 -13.62 -18.87 -14.29
C ASN A 137 -12.78 -19.73 -13.31
N TYR A 138 -13.46 -20.60 -12.57
CA TYR A 138 -12.91 -21.44 -11.51
C TYR A 138 -13.18 -22.91 -11.87
N ILE A 139 -12.25 -23.79 -11.52
CA ILE A 139 -12.35 -25.25 -11.68
C ILE A 139 -12.17 -25.85 -10.29
N LYS A 140 -13.07 -26.73 -9.83
CA LYS A 140 -12.87 -27.41 -8.54
C LYS A 140 -11.75 -28.45 -8.65
N ILE A 141 -10.95 -28.54 -7.60
CA ILE A 141 -10.04 -29.66 -7.36
C ILE A 141 -10.81 -30.64 -6.48
N LEU A 142 -11.11 -31.82 -7.01
CA LEU A 142 -11.90 -32.84 -6.33
C LEU A 142 -10.96 -33.86 -5.67
N THR A 143 -11.28 -34.19 -4.43
CA THR A 143 -10.56 -35.13 -3.55
C THR A 143 -11.49 -36.29 -3.18
N LYS A 144 -10.94 -37.44 -2.77
CA LYS A 144 -11.78 -38.55 -2.26
C LYS A 144 -12.09 -38.31 -0.77
N PRO A 145 -13.17 -38.87 -0.19
CA PRO A 145 -13.65 -38.48 1.14
C PRO A 145 -12.74 -38.83 2.34
N GLN A 146 -11.80 -39.77 2.18
CA GLN A 146 -10.88 -40.22 3.23
C GLN A 146 -9.44 -39.83 2.85
N TRP A 147 -9.10 -38.55 2.97
CA TRP A 147 -7.83 -38.00 2.49
C TRP A 147 -7.03 -37.30 3.58
N GLU A 148 -5.82 -37.79 3.81
CA GLU A 148 -4.81 -37.21 4.69
C GLU A 148 -3.50 -37.09 3.91
N LEU A 149 -2.91 -35.90 3.90
CA LEU A 149 -1.59 -35.67 3.34
C LEU A 149 -0.54 -35.86 4.46
N TYR A 150 0.14 -37.00 4.44
CA TYR A 150 1.18 -37.32 5.40
C TYR A 150 2.46 -36.52 5.11
N GLN A 151 2.98 -35.88 6.15
CA GLN A 151 4.22 -35.10 6.12
C GLN A 151 5.34 -35.83 6.86
N TYR A 152 6.46 -36.05 6.17
CA TYR A 152 7.64 -36.75 6.69
C TYR A 152 8.88 -35.85 6.63
N HIS A 153 9.57 -35.68 7.75
CA HIS A 153 10.91 -35.09 7.75
C HIS A 153 11.95 -36.15 7.34
N ILE A 154 12.96 -35.76 6.56
CA ILE A 154 14.05 -36.64 6.17
C ILE A 154 15.37 -36.18 6.77
N GLU A 155 15.98 -37.09 7.54
CA GLU A 155 17.34 -37.01 8.03
C GLU A 155 18.25 -37.92 7.20
N PHE A 156 19.48 -37.47 6.96
CA PHE A 156 20.50 -38.18 6.19
C PHE A 156 21.71 -38.39 7.10
N ILE A 157 22.21 -39.61 7.20
CA ILE A 157 23.32 -40.00 8.08
C ILE A 157 24.35 -40.77 7.23
N PRO A 158 25.54 -40.21 6.93
CA PRO A 158 26.00 -38.85 7.25
C PRO A 158 25.19 -37.74 6.56
N ASN A 159 25.25 -36.52 7.11
CA ASN A 159 24.47 -35.38 6.61
C ASN A 159 24.96 -34.89 5.24
N VAL A 160 24.19 -35.20 4.20
CA VAL A 160 24.40 -34.67 2.85
C VAL A 160 23.89 -33.22 2.78
N GLU A 161 24.76 -32.21 2.76
CA GLU A 161 24.30 -30.81 2.70
C GLU A 161 23.67 -30.43 1.34
N ASN A 162 24.20 -30.98 0.24
CA ASN A 162 23.82 -30.57 -1.10
C ASN A 162 22.41 -31.10 -1.48
N LYS A 163 21.46 -30.16 -1.64
CA LYS A 163 20.08 -30.47 -2.04
C LYS A 163 19.94 -31.20 -3.39
N ARG A 164 20.95 -31.15 -4.28
CA ARG A 164 20.99 -32.01 -5.47
C ARG A 164 21.14 -33.47 -5.06
N PHE A 165 22.22 -33.80 -4.35
CA PHE A 165 22.53 -35.17 -3.94
C PHE A 165 21.44 -35.76 -3.04
N ARG A 166 20.80 -34.96 -2.16
CA ARG A 166 19.60 -35.40 -1.41
C ARG A 166 18.47 -35.90 -2.34
N ARG A 167 18.18 -35.18 -3.43
CA ARG A 167 17.13 -35.57 -4.40
C ARG A 167 17.54 -36.79 -5.22
N GLU A 168 18.81 -36.87 -5.57
CA GLU A 168 19.42 -37.96 -6.33
C GLU A 168 19.37 -39.26 -5.50
N ILE A 169 19.70 -39.19 -4.19
CA ILE A 169 19.48 -40.26 -3.20
C ILE A 169 18.01 -40.68 -3.11
N ILE A 170 17.08 -39.75 -2.87
CA ILE A 170 15.65 -40.09 -2.77
C ILE A 170 15.13 -40.70 -4.08
N SER A 171 15.72 -40.36 -5.23
CA SER A 171 15.37 -40.98 -6.51
C SER A 171 15.82 -42.44 -6.66
N GLN A 172 16.86 -42.89 -5.93
CA GLN A 172 17.25 -44.31 -5.86
C GLN A 172 16.14 -45.16 -5.20
N HIS A 173 15.38 -44.57 -4.26
CA HIS A 173 14.30 -45.25 -3.54
C HIS A 173 12.90 -45.08 -4.16
N ARG A 174 12.78 -44.73 -5.45
CA ARG A 174 11.49 -44.61 -6.17
C ARG A 174 10.60 -45.86 -6.10
N SER A 175 11.15 -47.04 -5.82
CA SER A 175 10.40 -48.27 -5.57
C SER A 175 9.65 -48.27 -4.22
N ASN A 176 10.29 -47.74 -3.18
CA ASN A 176 9.81 -47.74 -1.78
C ASN A 176 9.08 -46.44 -1.39
N LEU A 177 9.46 -45.34 -2.05
CA LEU A 177 8.93 -44.00 -1.95
C LEU A 177 8.29 -43.63 -3.29
N LYS A 178 7.26 -44.39 -3.66
CA LYS A 178 6.42 -44.04 -4.81
C LYS A 178 5.75 -42.70 -4.54
N ASP A 179 5.62 -41.95 -5.62
CA ASP A 179 4.73 -40.79 -5.76
C ASP A 179 4.85 -39.61 -4.78
N VAL A 180 5.91 -39.60 -3.96
CA VAL A 180 6.25 -38.51 -3.03
C VAL A 180 6.64 -37.18 -3.70
N ALA A 181 6.38 -36.07 -3.01
CA ALA A 181 6.90 -34.73 -3.33
C ALA A 181 7.97 -34.34 -2.30
N PHE A 182 9.20 -34.03 -2.76
CA PHE A 182 10.36 -33.79 -1.88
C PHE A 182 10.99 -32.41 -2.07
N ASP A 183 11.08 -31.62 -1.01
CA ASP A 183 11.63 -30.25 -1.04
C ASP A 183 13.16 -30.15 -0.76
N GLY A 184 13.79 -31.27 -0.39
CA GLY A 184 15.19 -31.34 0.08
C GLY A 184 15.33 -31.56 1.59
N THR A 185 14.22 -31.61 2.33
CA THR A 185 14.13 -31.74 3.80
C THR A 185 12.85 -32.46 4.25
N THR A 186 11.77 -32.37 3.47
CA THR A 186 10.46 -32.90 3.81
C THR A 186 9.83 -33.61 2.60
N ILE A 187 9.26 -34.79 2.82
CA ILE A 187 8.37 -35.50 1.90
C ILE A 187 6.91 -35.19 2.26
N TYR A 188 6.09 -35.03 1.22
CA TYR A 188 4.63 -35.03 1.29
C TYR A 188 4.11 -36.18 0.42
N THR A 189 3.17 -36.96 0.94
CA THR A 189 2.63 -38.17 0.28
C THR A 189 1.23 -38.50 0.80
N PHE A 190 0.47 -39.30 0.04
CA PHE A 190 -0.78 -39.91 0.52
C PHE A 190 -0.58 -41.34 1.05
N ASP A 191 0.59 -41.95 0.81
CA ASP A 191 0.94 -43.25 1.37
C ASP A 191 1.38 -43.11 2.83
N ASN A 192 0.69 -43.80 3.76
CA ASN A 192 1.12 -43.86 5.15
C ASN A 192 2.33 -44.82 5.28
N PHE A 193 3.48 -44.28 5.67
CA PHE A 193 4.73 -45.01 5.86
C PHE A 193 5.03 -45.38 7.33
N GLY A 194 4.07 -45.21 8.25
CA GLY A 194 4.27 -45.36 9.70
C GLY A 194 4.94 -44.14 10.35
N GLU A 195 5.30 -44.23 11.63
CA GLU A 195 5.93 -43.13 12.38
C GLU A 195 7.43 -42.94 12.04
N LEU A 196 8.14 -44.05 11.82
CA LEU A 196 9.57 -44.09 11.51
C LEU A 196 9.82 -45.13 10.41
N ARG A 197 10.55 -44.74 9.36
CA ARG A 197 10.94 -45.65 8.27
C ARG A 197 12.36 -45.34 7.80
N GLU A 198 13.18 -46.37 7.64
CA GLU A 198 14.61 -46.22 7.34
C GLU A 198 15.00 -46.96 6.05
N PHE A 199 15.96 -46.40 5.31
CA PHE A 199 16.54 -47.00 4.10
C PHE A 199 18.05 -46.75 4.05
N SER A 200 18.82 -47.65 3.42
CA SER A 200 20.23 -47.41 3.07
C SER A 200 20.39 -47.18 1.56
N CYS A 201 21.21 -46.21 1.20
CA CYS A 201 21.56 -45.86 -0.19
C CYS A 201 23.06 -45.59 -0.32
N ARG A 202 23.55 -45.30 -1.54
CA ARG A 202 24.92 -44.82 -1.77
C ARG A 202 24.94 -43.36 -2.19
N HIS A 203 25.87 -42.58 -1.64
CA HIS A 203 26.05 -41.18 -2.01
C HIS A 203 26.52 -41.04 -3.48
N PRO A 204 25.90 -40.18 -4.33
CA PRO A 204 26.11 -40.19 -5.79
C PRO A 204 27.51 -39.85 -6.31
N THR A 205 28.46 -39.52 -5.44
CA THR A 205 29.81 -39.08 -5.84
C THR A 205 30.92 -39.74 -5.03
N THR A 206 30.69 -40.02 -3.74
CA THR A 206 31.68 -40.71 -2.88
C THR A 206 31.41 -42.21 -2.72
N SER A 207 30.25 -42.72 -3.18
CA SER A 207 29.81 -44.13 -3.06
C SER A 207 29.67 -44.68 -1.63
N GLU A 208 29.90 -43.84 -0.62
CA GLU A 208 29.68 -44.10 0.81
C GLU A 208 28.22 -44.46 1.09
N GLU A 209 27.98 -45.28 2.10
CA GLU A 209 26.62 -45.60 2.55
C GLU A 209 26.01 -44.41 3.29
N VAL A 210 24.79 -44.02 2.89
CA VAL A 210 24.00 -43.00 3.56
C VAL A 210 22.69 -43.61 3.99
N LYS A 211 22.44 -43.62 5.30
CA LYS A 211 21.17 -43.99 5.91
C LYS A 211 20.20 -42.81 5.79
N VAL A 212 19.02 -43.08 5.26
CA VAL A 212 17.92 -42.13 5.05
C VAL A 212 16.82 -42.48 6.04
N VAL A 213 16.50 -41.55 6.95
CA VAL A 213 15.53 -41.77 8.03
C VAL A 213 14.35 -40.83 7.83
N LEU A 214 13.17 -41.40 7.59
CA LEU A 214 11.89 -40.69 7.52
C LEU A 214 11.23 -40.73 8.89
N LYS A 215 10.94 -39.55 9.44
CA LYS A 215 10.18 -39.35 10.67
C LYS A 215 8.87 -38.65 10.33
N LYS A 216 7.73 -39.22 10.72
CA LYS A 216 6.41 -38.59 10.55
C LYS A 216 6.34 -37.30 11.38
N VAL A 217 5.66 -36.28 10.86
CA VAL A 217 5.58 -34.94 11.46
C VAL A 217 4.14 -34.51 11.67
N ALA A 218 3.29 -34.71 10.68
CA ALA A 218 1.89 -34.29 10.72
C ALA A 218 1.04 -35.05 9.71
N GLU A 219 -0.21 -35.29 10.08
CA GLU A 219 -1.32 -35.58 9.17
C GLU A 219 -2.00 -34.24 8.81
N ASN A 220 -2.20 -33.99 7.51
CA ASN A 220 -2.80 -32.75 7.03
C ASN A 220 -4.12 -33.04 6.31
N SER A 221 -5.20 -32.36 6.73
CA SER A 221 -6.45 -32.35 5.97
C SER A 221 -6.28 -31.63 4.61
N PRO A 222 -7.21 -31.82 3.65
CA PRO A 222 -7.22 -31.09 2.38
C PRO A 222 -7.30 -29.55 2.55
N ASP A 223 -7.84 -29.07 3.67
CA ASP A 223 -7.92 -27.63 3.99
C ASP A 223 -6.59 -27.03 4.49
N SER A 224 -5.57 -27.86 4.74
CA SER A 224 -4.27 -27.40 5.23
C SER A 224 -3.60 -26.44 4.23
N PRO A 225 -2.97 -25.34 4.70
CA PRO A 225 -2.11 -24.49 3.88
C PRO A 225 -0.95 -25.24 3.19
N ILE A 226 -0.60 -26.44 3.65
CA ILE A 226 0.38 -27.34 3.03
C ILE A 226 -0.22 -28.02 1.79
N PHE A 227 -1.47 -28.49 1.87
CA PHE A 227 -2.19 -29.07 0.73
C PHE A 227 -2.45 -28.03 -0.36
N PHE A 228 -2.82 -26.80 0.02
CA PHE A 228 -2.84 -25.62 -0.87
C PHE A 228 -1.50 -25.43 -1.61
N HIS A 229 -0.36 -25.63 -0.93
CA HIS A 229 0.96 -25.48 -1.54
C HIS A 229 1.26 -26.61 -2.53
N LEU A 230 0.92 -27.85 -2.18
CA LEU A 230 1.05 -29.02 -3.04
C LEU A 230 0.20 -28.88 -4.31
N ALA A 231 -1.08 -28.50 -4.19
CA ALA A 231 -1.96 -28.26 -5.33
C ALA A 231 -1.42 -27.17 -6.28
N ASN A 232 -0.82 -26.10 -5.72
CA ASN A 232 -0.12 -25.07 -6.51
C ASN A 232 1.12 -25.59 -7.27
N LEU A 233 1.74 -26.68 -6.83
CA LEU A 233 2.85 -27.34 -7.54
C LEU A 233 2.32 -28.31 -8.60
N ILE A 234 1.27 -29.08 -8.28
CA ILE A 234 0.61 -30.01 -9.21
C ILE A 234 0.07 -29.25 -10.42
N VAL A 235 -0.72 -28.19 -10.22
CA VAL A 235 -1.28 -27.37 -11.32
C VAL A 235 -0.19 -26.79 -12.22
N ARG A 236 0.97 -26.38 -11.67
CA ARG A 236 2.12 -25.95 -12.48
C ARG A 236 2.69 -27.07 -13.34
N LYS A 237 2.83 -28.27 -12.78
CA LYS A 237 3.33 -29.43 -13.50
C LYS A 237 2.36 -29.87 -14.61
N LEU A 238 1.04 -29.80 -14.40
CA LEU A 238 0.05 -30.04 -15.46
C LEU A 238 0.20 -29.05 -16.62
N LEU A 239 0.45 -27.77 -16.34
CA LEU A 239 0.72 -26.76 -17.38
C LEU A 239 2.00 -27.09 -18.17
N GLU A 240 3.04 -27.57 -17.49
CA GLU A 240 4.31 -27.98 -18.10
C GLU A 240 4.16 -29.26 -18.96
N LEU A 241 3.39 -30.25 -18.49
CA LEU A 241 3.03 -31.47 -19.24
C LEU A 241 2.11 -31.19 -20.44
N SER A 242 1.28 -30.13 -20.38
CA SER A 242 0.53 -29.63 -21.54
C SER A 242 1.36 -28.78 -22.53
N GLY A 243 2.69 -28.83 -22.42
CA GLY A 243 3.63 -28.19 -23.35
C GLY A 243 3.81 -26.67 -23.16
N MET A 244 3.19 -26.07 -22.15
CA MET A 244 3.25 -24.63 -21.92
C MET A 244 4.54 -24.21 -21.21
N LYS A 245 5.12 -23.08 -21.63
CA LYS A 245 6.35 -22.53 -21.03
C LYS A 245 6.03 -21.41 -20.04
N LEU A 246 6.62 -21.47 -18.85
CA LEU A 246 6.50 -20.44 -17.81
C LEU A 246 7.25 -19.17 -18.23
N ILE A 247 6.54 -18.03 -18.32
CA ILE A 247 7.16 -16.70 -18.40
C ILE A 247 6.74 -15.87 -17.18
N GLY A 248 7.66 -15.67 -16.25
CA GLY A 248 7.49 -14.85 -15.05
C GLY A 248 6.61 -15.48 -13.97
N ARG A 249 5.30 -15.56 -14.21
CA ARG A 249 4.28 -16.17 -13.32
C ARG A 249 3.18 -16.95 -14.05
N ASN A 250 3.09 -16.82 -15.37
CA ASN A 250 2.01 -17.33 -16.19
C ASN A 250 2.57 -18.30 -17.23
N TYR A 251 1.76 -19.23 -17.72
CA TYR A 251 2.16 -20.25 -18.68
C TYR A 251 1.66 -19.91 -20.08
N TYR A 252 2.48 -20.12 -21.11
CA TYR A 252 2.21 -19.69 -22.48
C TYR A 252 2.47 -20.80 -23.51
N GLN A 253 1.61 -20.83 -24.52
CA GLN A 253 1.68 -21.74 -25.68
C GLN A 253 2.57 -21.09 -26.76
N PHE A 254 3.74 -21.70 -27.01
CA PHE A 254 4.74 -21.20 -27.97
C PHE A 254 4.50 -21.71 -29.41
N ASP A 255 3.82 -22.84 -29.52
CA ASP A 255 3.24 -23.42 -30.74
C ASP A 255 2.13 -22.52 -31.30
N ARG A 256 1.16 -22.10 -30.47
CA ARG A 256 0.00 -21.28 -30.87
C ARG A 256 0.33 -19.77 -30.95
N LYS A 257 1.54 -19.40 -31.37
CA LYS A 257 1.96 -18.00 -31.51
C LYS A 257 1.15 -17.26 -32.59
N ILE A 258 0.90 -15.97 -32.37
CA ILE A 258 0.26 -15.06 -33.33
C ILE A 258 1.28 -13.99 -33.72
N ASP A 259 1.76 -14.02 -34.95
CA ASP A 259 2.73 -13.05 -35.45
C ASP A 259 2.04 -11.80 -36.02
N LEU A 260 2.55 -10.62 -35.67
CA LEU A 260 2.10 -9.30 -36.11
C LEU A 260 3.25 -8.59 -36.83
N ASP A 261 3.56 -9.05 -38.04
CA ASP A 261 4.76 -8.64 -38.79
C ASP A 261 4.84 -7.14 -39.09
N GLN A 262 3.69 -6.49 -39.36
CA GLN A 262 3.62 -5.04 -39.58
C GLN A 262 4.21 -4.21 -38.43
N HIS A 263 4.15 -4.75 -37.21
CA HIS A 263 4.62 -4.10 -35.98
C HIS A 263 5.89 -4.74 -35.42
N LYS A 264 6.47 -5.73 -36.14
CA LYS A 264 7.54 -6.62 -35.68
C LYS A 264 7.25 -7.29 -34.32
N LEU A 265 6.01 -7.69 -34.01
CA LEU A 265 5.65 -8.32 -32.73
C LEU A 265 5.21 -9.78 -32.87
N THR A 266 5.27 -10.52 -31.76
CA THR A 266 4.61 -11.82 -31.59
C THR A 266 3.79 -11.82 -30.29
N LEU A 267 2.55 -12.29 -30.40
CA LEU A 267 1.61 -12.53 -29.30
C LEU A 267 1.58 -14.02 -28.96
N PHE A 268 1.94 -14.35 -27.72
CA PHE A 268 1.83 -15.71 -27.20
C PHE A 268 0.59 -15.84 -26.30
N PRO A 269 -0.41 -16.66 -26.66
CA PRO A 269 -1.55 -16.95 -25.79
C PRO A 269 -1.11 -17.85 -24.63
N GLY A 270 -1.89 -17.85 -23.55
CA GLY A 270 -1.56 -18.59 -22.35
C GLY A 270 -2.60 -18.40 -21.25
N PHE A 271 -2.24 -18.83 -20.04
CA PHE A 271 -3.15 -18.90 -18.89
C PHE A 271 -2.51 -18.34 -17.62
N MET A 272 -3.32 -17.63 -16.84
CA MET A 272 -3.03 -17.19 -15.48
C MET A 272 -3.76 -18.11 -14.53
N THR A 273 -3.03 -18.87 -13.71
CA THR A 273 -3.62 -19.83 -12.76
C THR A 273 -3.32 -19.42 -11.32
N ASN A 274 -4.32 -19.48 -10.45
CA ASN A 274 -4.16 -19.31 -9.01
C ASN A 274 -5.05 -20.30 -8.27
N VAL A 275 -4.45 -21.26 -7.57
CA VAL A 275 -5.19 -22.18 -6.68
C VAL A 275 -5.43 -21.49 -5.35
N ASN A 276 -6.64 -21.58 -4.80
CA ASN A 276 -6.94 -21.24 -3.40
C ASN A 276 -8.18 -22.00 -2.90
N ILE A 277 -8.41 -21.98 -1.59
CA ILE A 277 -9.67 -22.42 -0.99
C ILE A 277 -10.69 -21.28 -1.07
N TYR A 278 -11.92 -21.60 -1.47
CA TYR A 278 -13.06 -20.69 -1.56
C TYR A 278 -14.30 -21.42 -1.00
N GLU A 279 -14.96 -20.83 0.01
CA GLU A 279 -16.07 -21.44 0.79
C GLU A 279 -15.97 -22.97 0.98
N GLY A 280 -14.85 -23.44 1.58
CA GLY A 280 -14.63 -24.86 1.89
C GLY A 280 -14.35 -25.77 0.69
N SER A 281 -14.10 -25.21 -0.50
CA SER A 281 -13.72 -25.95 -1.70
C SER A 281 -12.38 -25.47 -2.25
N LEU A 282 -11.45 -26.38 -2.52
CA LEU A 282 -10.22 -26.05 -3.24
C LEU A 282 -10.52 -25.82 -4.73
N MET A 283 -10.15 -24.68 -5.29
CA MET A 283 -10.39 -24.35 -6.70
C MET A 283 -9.19 -23.69 -7.36
N VAL A 284 -9.04 -23.92 -8.67
CA VAL A 284 -8.13 -23.17 -9.55
C VAL A 284 -8.90 -22.05 -10.24
N ASN A 285 -8.58 -20.80 -9.95
CA ASN A 285 -8.98 -19.66 -10.78
C ASN A 285 -8.07 -19.62 -12.03
N VAL A 286 -8.67 -19.61 -13.23
CA VAL A 286 -7.96 -19.62 -14.53
C VAL A 286 -8.48 -18.49 -15.43
N ASP A 287 -7.60 -17.57 -15.86
CA ASP A 287 -7.95 -16.54 -16.87
C ASP A 287 -6.95 -16.51 -18.03
N LEU A 288 -7.39 -16.02 -19.19
CA LEU A 288 -6.57 -15.93 -20.40
C LEU A 288 -5.47 -14.87 -20.25
N SER A 289 -4.23 -15.28 -20.46
CA SER A 289 -3.06 -14.42 -20.54
C SER A 289 -2.60 -14.24 -22.00
N HIS A 290 -2.00 -13.09 -22.31
CA HIS A 290 -1.31 -12.87 -23.58
C HIS A 290 0.04 -12.20 -23.30
N LYS A 291 1.14 -12.78 -23.78
CA LYS A 291 2.48 -12.18 -23.68
C LYS A 291 2.87 -11.60 -25.04
N VAL A 292 3.01 -10.28 -25.09
CA VAL A 292 3.65 -9.59 -26.22
C VAL A 292 5.16 -9.68 -26.07
N LEU A 293 5.84 -10.15 -27.11
CA LEU A 293 7.29 -10.06 -27.30
C LEU A 293 7.57 -9.30 -28.60
N ASN A 294 8.67 -8.55 -28.63
CA ASN A 294 9.19 -7.98 -29.87
C ASN A 294 9.98 -9.03 -30.65
N LYS A 295 9.81 -9.08 -31.98
CA LYS A 295 10.64 -9.89 -32.89
C LYS A 295 12.04 -9.31 -33.02
N THR A 296 12.23 -8.00 -32.84
CA THR A 296 13.59 -7.43 -32.83
C THR A 296 14.32 -7.77 -31.54
N THR A 297 15.59 -8.14 -31.71
CA THR A 297 16.52 -8.31 -30.59
C THR A 297 16.94 -6.94 -30.07
N VAL A 298 17.46 -6.88 -28.83
CA VAL A 298 18.02 -5.63 -28.30
C VAL A 298 19.23 -5.20 -29.13
N TYR A 299 19.97 -6.15 -29.70
CA TYR A 299 21.05 -5.86 -30.65
C TYR A 299 20.54 -5.12 -31.91
N GLN A 300 19.51 -5.65 -32.57
CA GLN A 300 18.89 -4.97 -33.71
C GLN A 300 18.35 -3.60 -33.34
N ARG A 301 17.77 -3.45 -32.14
CA ARG A 301 17.30 -2.14 -31.66
C ARG A 301 18.45 -1.15 -31.38
N LEU A 302 19.62 -1.64 -30.98
CA LEU A 302 20.84 -0.82 -30.89
C LEU A 302 21.32 -0.39 -32.29
N GLN A 303 21.38 -1.30 -33.26
CA GLN A 303 21.69 -0.97 -34.66
C GLN A 303 20.71 0.06 -35.24
N ASP A 304 19.40 -0.12 -35.03
CA ASP A 304 18.35 0.83 -35.42
C ASP A 304 18.57 2.24 -34.80
N ILE A 305 19.20 2.36 -33.62
CA ILE A 305 19.44 3.65 -32.95
C ILE A 305 20.77 4.28 -33.43
N PHE A 306 21.82 3.47 -33.56
CA PHE A 306 23.14 3.95 -33.99
C PHE A 306 23.14 4.37 -35.47
N SER A 307 22.22 3.85 -36.29
CA SER A 307 21.99 4.30 -37.67
C SER A 307 21.17 5.60 -37.78
N GLN A 308 20.71 6.20 -36.66
CA GLN A 308 19.94 7.45 -36.64
C GLN A 308 20.74 8.68 -36.17
N TYR A 309 22.00 8.50 -35.76
CA TYR A 309 22.84 9.57 -35.22
C TYR A 309 24.31 9.39 -35.63
N ASP A 310 24.92 10.42 -36.20
CA ASP A 310 26.35 10.42 -36.53
C ASP A 310 27.24 10.48 -35.27
N ASP A 311 26.74 11.08 -34.18
CA ASP A 311 27.41 11.05 -32.87
C ASP A 311 27.07 9.78 -32.09
N VAL A 312 28.07 8.89 -31.99
CA VAL A 312 28.08 7.69 -31.16
C VAL A 312 27.64 7.97 -29.72
N LYS A 313 28.00 9.13 -29.15
CA LYS A 313 27.64 9.48 -27.78
C LYS A 313 26.16 9.81 -27.69
N GLN A 314 25.60 10.59 -28.61
CA GLN A 314 24.16 10.84 -28.72
C GLN A 314 23.36 9.55 -28.95
N ALA A 315 23.88 8.60 -29.73
CA ALA A 315 23.29 7.27 -29.90
C ALA A 315 23.28 6.47 -28.58
N GLN A 316 24.41 6.39 -27.87
CA GLN A 316 24.52 5.73 -26.56
C GLN A 316 23.58 6.35 -25.52
N ASP A 317 23.50 7.68 -25.46
CA ASP A 317 22.63 8.43 -24.56
C ASP A 317 21.15 8.14 -24.84
N THR A 318 20.78 7.97 -26.11
CA THR A 318 19.41 7.66 -26.56
C THR A 318 19.04 6.21 -26.29
N ALA A 319 19.92 5.26 -26.62
CA ALA A 319 19.76 3.84 -26.29
C ALA A 319 19.65 3.62 -24.78
N THR A 320 20.45 4.33 -23.98
CA THR A 320 20.38 4.30 -22.51
C THR A 320 19.02 4.79 -22.01
N LYS A 321 18.48 5.88 -22.58
CA LYS A 321 17.15 6.42 -22.21
C LYS A 321 15.99 5.48 -22.59
N GLU A 322 16.09 4.74 -23.69
CA GLU A 322 15.03 3.83 -24.14
C GLU A 322 15.06 2.46 -23.43
N LEU A 323 16.25 1.87 -23.27
CA LEU A 323 16.43 0.48 -22.83
C LEU A 323 16.58 0.35 -21.30
N VAL A 324 17.19 1.32 -20.59
CA VAL A 324 17.42 1.19 -19.14
C VAL A 324 16.12 1.35 -18.36
N GLY A 325 15.71 0.27 -17.70
CA GLY A 325 14.42 0.15 -17.02
C GLY A 325 13.50 -0.89 -17.66
N GLN A 326 13.73 -1.25 -18.93
CA GLN A 326 12.91 -2.24 -19.64
C GLN A 326 13.12 -3.65 -19.10
N ILE A 327 12.14 -4.52 -19.36
CA ILE A 327 12.22 -5.95 -19.09
C ILE A 327 12.45 -6.70 -20.41
N VAL A 328 13.59 -7.35 -20.53
CA VAL A 328 13.99 -8.19 -21.67
C VAL A 328 13.75 -9.67 -21.36
N LEU A 329 13.45 -10.46 -22.38
CA LEU A 329 13.40 -11.93 -22.33
C LEU A 329 14.64 -12.50 -22.99
N THR A 330 15.33 -13.42 -22.34
CA THR A 330 16.42 -14.20 -22.94
C THR A 330 15.85 -15.39 -23.71
N THR A 331 16.09 -15.45 -25.02
CA THR A 331 15.47 -16.41 -25.95
C THR A 331 15.74 -17.87 -25.57
N TYR A 332 16.98 -18.16 -25.21
CA TYR A 332 17.51 -19.49 -24.89
C TYR A 332 16.97 -20.16 -23.61
N ASN A 333 16.31 -19.41 -22.72
CA ASN A 333 15.77 -19.98 -21.48
C ASN A 333 14.46 -19.34 -20.96
N SER A 334 13.85 -18.44 -21.74
CA SER A 334 12.60 -17.73 -21.40
C SER A 334 12.59 -16.98 -20.06
N LYS A 335 13.77 -16.63 -19.51
CA LYS A 335 13.86 -15.81 -18.29
C LYS A 335 13.73 -14.33 -18.62
N THR A 336 13.09 -13.59 -17.73
CA THR A 336 12.94 -12.14 -17.84
C THR A 336 13.90 -11.42 -16.92
N TYR A 337 14.70 -10.52 -17.47
CA TYR A 337 15.65 -9.68 -16.76
C TYR A 337 15.27 -8.21 -16.90
N LYS A 338 15.54 -7.40 -15.89
CA LYS A 338 15.41 -5.94 -15.99
C LYS A 338 16.76 -5.35 -16.38
N VAL A 339 16.81 -4.57 -17.45
CA VAL A 339 18.02 -3.79 -17.78
C VAL A 339 18.14 -2.67 -16.74
N ASP A 340 19.24 -2.65 -16.00
CA ASP A 340 19.57 -1.59 -15.04
C ASP A 340 20.64 -0.63 -15.56
N GLU A 341 21.43 -1.05 -16.55
CA GLU A 341 22.58 -0.34 -17.12
C GLU A 341 23.03 -1.07 -18.41
N ILE A 342 23.79 -0.40 -19.28
CA ILE A 342 24.44 -1.00 -20.46
C ILE A 342 25.94 -0.80 -20.27
N ALA A 343 26.70 -1.89 -20.34
CA ALA A 343 28.15 -1.90 -20.29
C ALA A 343 28.69 -1.75 -21.72
N TRP A 344 28.94 -0.50 -22.12
CA TRP A 344 29.52 -0.16 -23.43
C TRP A 344 31.00 -0.53 -23.54
N GLU A 345 31.66 -0.78 -22.40
CA GLU A 345 33.07 -1.16 -22.27
C GLU A 345 33.30 -2.69 -22.26
N ARG A 346 32.24 -3.49 -22.48
CA ARG A 346 32.27 -4.96 -22.43
C ARG A 346 31.64 -5.58 -23.66
N SER A 347 32.23 -6.66 -24.14
CA SER A 347 31.72 -7.43 -25.29
C SER A 347 31.77 -8.95 -25.06
N PRO A 348 31.07 -9.77 -25.88
CA PRO A 348 31.05 -11.22 -25.74
C PRO A 348 32.41 -11.94 -25.76
N SER A 349 33.44 -11.32 -26.35
CA SER A 349 34.81 -11.86 -26.36
C SER A 349 35.48 -11.86 -24.99
N GLN A 350 34.98 -11.09 -24.02
CA GLN A 350 35.56 -11.03 -22.67
C GLN A 350 35.23 -12.30 -21.87
N THR A 351 36.14 -12.68 -20.97
CA THR A 351 35.97 -13.81 -20.05
C THR A 351 35.27 -13.41 -18.75
N PHE A 352 34.65 -14.41 -18.11
CA PHE A 352 34.10 -14.30 -16.76
C PHE A 352 34.37 -15.58 -15.95
N PRO A 353 34.46 -15.49 -14.61
CA PRO A 353 34.59 -16.65 -13.75
C PRO A 353 33.30 -17.49 -13.71
N MET A 354 33.43 -18.78 -14.04
CA MET A 354 32.45 -19.83 -13.78
C MET A 354 32.36 -20.15 -12.27
N ARG A 355 31.39 -20.99 -11.89
CA ARG A 355 31.16 -21.39 -10.48
C ARG A 355 32.22 -22.33 -9.91
N ASP A 356 32.97 -22.99 -10.78
CA ASP A 356 34.13 -23.85 -10.47
C ASP A 356 35.45 -23.04 -10.43
N GLY A 357 35.41 -21.74 -10.70
CA GLY A 357 36.59 -20.86 -10.76
C GLY A 357 37.26 -20.78 -12.14
N SER A 358 36.87 -21.62 -13.10
CA SER A 358 37.40 -21.55 -14.47
C SER A 358 37.02 -20.23 -15.17
N GLN A 359 37.81 -19.81 -16.15
CA GLN A 359 37.51 -18.64 -16.98
C GLN A 359 36.90 -19.11 -18.30
N CYS A 360 35.75 -18.56 -18.67
CA CYS A 360 35.07 -18.86 -19.93
C CYS A 360 34.68 -17.55 -20.63
N SER A 361 34.79 -17.47 -21.95
CA SER A 361 34.25 -16.33 -22.72
C SER A 361 32.73 -16.41 -22.80
N PHE A 362 32.04 -15.29 -23.02
CA PHE A 362 30.59 -15.37 -23.22
C PHE A 362 30.25 -16.15 -24.50
N ILE A 363 31.04 -16.00 -25.58
CA ILE A 363 30.88 -16.77 -26.83
C ILE A 363 30.90 -18.27 -26.53
N GLN A 364 31.97 -18.76 -25.92
CA GLN A 364 32.12 -20.18 -25.58
C GLN A 364 31.03 -20.66 -24.63
N TYR A 365 30.66 -19.88 -23.60
CA TYR A 365 29.59 -20.24 -22.67
C TYR A 365 28.23 -20.41 -23.35
N TYR A 366 27.89 -19.61 -24.37
CA TYR A 366 26.61 -19.74 -25.08
C TYR A 366 26.64 -20.86 -26.13
N GLU A 367 27.80 -21.14 -26.73
CA GLU A 367 28.00 -22.28 -27.63
C GLU A 367 27.95 -23.62 -26.85
N ASP A 368 28.81 -23.81 -25.85
CA ASP A 368 28.91 -25.05 -25.06
C ASP A 368 27.60 -25.44 -24.36
N LYS A 369 26.85 -24.45 -23.85
CA LYS A 369 25.71 -24.68 -22.95
C LYS A 369 24.34 -24.60 -23.61
N TYR A 370 24.20 -23.78 -24.64
CA TYR A 370 22.92 -23.54 -25.31
C TYR A 370 22.97 -23.79 -26.81
N GLN A 371 24.13 -24.19 -27.36
CA GLN A 371 24.34 -24.46 -28.79
C GLN A 371 24.05 -23.23 -29.66
N LEU A 372 24.34 -22.03 -29.12
CA LEU A 372 24.10 -20.74 -29.78
C LEU A 372 25.42 -20.02 -30.08
N LYS A 373 25.66 -19.80 -31.38
CA LYS A 373 26.72 -18.93 -31.88
C LYS A 373 26.27 -17.47 -31.81
N ILE A 374 27.21 -16.60 -31.49
CA ILE A 374 27.02 -15.14 -31.42
C ILE A 374 27.59 -14.54 -32.70
N ILE A 375 26.83 -13.68 -33.37
CA ILE A 375 27.23 -13.09 -34.65
C ILE A 375 28.15 -11.88 -34.42
N ASP A 376 27.80 -10.98 -33.49
CA ASP A 376 28.64 -9.81 -33.19
C ASP A 376 29.44 -9.98 -31.88
N SER A 377 30.75 -10.11 -32.00
CA SER A 377 31.70 -10.24 -30.87
C SER A 377 32.11 -8.89 -30.24
N GLY A 378 31.76 -7.77 -30.88
CA GLY A 378 31.98 -6.39 -30.42
C GLY A 378 30.76 -5.72 -29.76
N GLN A 379 29.56 -6.33 -29.83
CA GLN A 379 28.35 -5.76 -29.24
C GLN A 379 28.48 -5.48 -27.72
N PRO A 380 27.84 -4.43 -27.17
CA PRO A 380 27.88 -4.13 -25.73
C PRO A 380 27.12 -5.17 -24.90
N LEU A 381 27.32 -5.22 -23.58
CA LEU A 381 26.57 -6.13 -22.69
C LEU A 381 25.49 -5.40 -21.88
N LEU A 382 24.31 -6.02 -21.72
CA LEU A 382 23.24 -5.53 -20.85
C LEU A 382 23.50 -5.98 -19.40
N VAL A 383 23.38 -5.05 -18.45
CA VAL A 383 23.59 -5.33 -17.02
C VAL A 383 22.25 -5.41 -16.29
N SER A 384 21.99 -6.55 -15.63
CA SER A 384 20.83 -6.74 -14.75
C SER A 384 21.30 -7.00 -13.32
N LYS A 385 20.91 -6.14 -12.37
CA LYS A 385 21.43 -6.18 -10.99
C LYS A 385 20.60 -7.15 -10.14
N PRO A 386 21.19 -7.97 -9.25
CA PRO A 386 20.47 -9.07 -8.61
C PRO A 386 19.35 -8.53 -7.72
N SER A 387 18.17 -9.16 -7.80
CA SER A 387 17.00 -8.73 -7.03
C SER A 387 17.18 -9.02 -5.53
N LYS A 388 16.27 -8.49 -4.70
CA LYS A 388 16.23 -8.84 -3.27
C LYS A 388 16.10 -10.36 -3.02
N LYS A 389 15.52 -11.13 -3.96
CA LYS A 389 15.42 -12.59 -3.88
C LYS A 389 16.76 -13.26 -4.19
N ASP A 390 17.44 -12.80 -5.22
CA ASP A 390 18.68 -13.43 -5.71
C ASP A 390 19.83 -13.21 -4.71
N ARG A 391 19.90 -12.01 -4.10
CA ARG A 391 20.84 -11.72 -2.99
C ARG A 391 20.58 -12.58 -1.75
N ARG A 392 19.31 -12.87 -1.42
CA ARG A 392 18.94 -13.83 -0.35
C ARG A 392 19.29 -15.27 -0.71
N ALA A 393 19.62 -15.56 -1.97
CA ALA A 393 20.12 -16.84 -2.45
C ALA A 393 21.63 -16.81 -2.79
N GLY A 394 22.38 -15.87 -2.21
CA GLY A 394 23.84 -15.75 -2.38
C GLY A 394 24.31 -15.14 -3.71
N VAL A 395 23.40 -14.64 -4.55
CA VAL A 395 23.77 -14.04 -5.85
C VAL A 395 23.99 -12.53 -5.67
N HIS A 396 25.26 -12.14 -5.56
CA HIS A 396 25.68 -10.75 -5.38
C HIS A 396 26.21 -10.09 -6.67
N ALA A 397 26.82 -10.86 -7.56
CA ALA A 397 27.32 -10.37 -8.86
C ALA A 397 26.18 -10.10 -9.85
N PRO A 398 26.24 -9.03 -10.67
CA PRO A 398 25.22 -8.73 -11.68
C PRO A 398 25.23 -9.76 -12.82
N PHE A 399 24.06 -9.97 -13.44
CA PHE A 399 23.96 -10.74 -14.66
C PHE A 399 24.37 -9.87 -15.84
N LEU A 400 25.30 -10.36 -16.65
CA LEU A 400 25.67 -9.79 -17.95
C LEU A 400 24.96 -10.60 -19.04
N LEU A 401 24.23 -9.92 -19.92
CA LEU A 401 23.36 -10.50 -20.93
C LEU A 401 23.69 -9.92 -22.30
N ILE A 402 23.50 -10.73 -23.34
CA ILE A 402 23.91 -10.37 -24.71
C ILE A 402 22.71 -9.79 -25.46
N PRO A 403 22.79 -8.57 -26.00
CA PRO A 403 21.69 -7.92 -26.71
C PRO A 403 21.09 -8.76 -27.85
N GLU A 404 21.90 -9.54 -28.55
CA GLU A 404 21.50 -10.44 -29.64
C GLU A 404 20.57 -11.57 -29.15
N LEU A 405 20.80 -12.07 -27.93
CA LEU A 405 20.03 -13.15 -27.31
C LEU A 405 18.87 -12.63 -26.43
N CYS A 406 18.57 -11.34 -26.50
CA CYS A 406 17.54 -10.67 -25.70
C CYS A 406 16.48 -10.01 -26.60
N CYS A 407 15.20 -10.19 -26.28
CA CYS A 407 14.09 -9.48 -26.92
C CYS A 407 13.40 -8.55 -25.89
N VAL A 408 13.02 -7.33 -26.30
CA VAL A 408 12.24 -6.43 -25.41
C VAL A 408 10.83 -7.00 -25.20
N THR A 409 10.33 -7.02 -23.96
CA THR A 409 9.00 -7.59 -23.66
C THR A 409 7.93 -6.52 -23.46
N GLY A 410 6.72 -6.84 -23.91
CA GLY A 410 5.58 -5.92 -23.86
C GLY A 410 5.58 -4.92 -25.02
N ILE A 411 4.87 -3.82 -24.80
CA ILE A 411 4.61 -2.76 -25.77
C ILE A 411 5.40 -1.51 -25.33
N SER A 412 6.01 -0.76 -26.26
CA SER A 412 6.69 0.50 -25.95
C SER A 412 5.69 1.65 -25.68
N ASP A 413 6.11 2.71 -24.99
CA ASP A 413 5.19 3.84 -24.74
C ASP A 413 4.80 4.58 -26.04
N ALA A 414 5.67 4.61 -27.05
CA ALA A 414 5.34 5.09 -28.38
C ALA A 414 4.20 4.27 -29.01
N MET A 415 4.33 2.93 -29.00
CA MET A 415 3.27 2.03 -29.48
C MET A 415 1.97 2.16 -28.66
N ARG A 416 2.04 2.37 -27.34
CA ARG A 416 0.86 2.65 -26.49
C ARG A 416 0.13 3.94 -26.90
N THR A 417 0.82 4.91 -27.50
CA THR A 417 0.20 6.15 -27.99
C THR A 417 -0.42 6.03 -29.39
N ASP A 418 -0.07 5.00 -30.19
CA ASP A 418 -0.80 4.74 -31.43
C ASP A 418 -2.11 4.00 -31.17
N PHE A 419 -3.21 4.72 -31.40
CA PHE A 419 -4.55 4.18 -31.30
C PHE A 419 -4.88 3.12 -32.37
N LYS A 420 -4.24 3.13 -33.56
CA LYS A 420 -4.44 2.09 -34.57
C LYS A 420 -3.89 0.76 -34.07
N PHE A 421 -2.59 0.73 -33.76
CA PHE A 421 -1.91 -0.41 -33.16
C PHE A 421 -2.60 -0.93 -31.89
N MET A 422 -2.97 -0.05 -30.95
CA MET A 422 -3.64 -0.47 -29.72
C MET A 422 -5.05 -1.04 -29.97
N LYS A 423 -5.77 -0.58 -31.02
CA LYS A 423 -7.04 -1.19 -31.45
C LYS A 423 -6.83 -2.56 -32.10
N GLU A 424 -5.74 -2.75 -32.83
CA GLU A 424 -5.38 -4.03 -33.46
C GLU A 424 -5.05 -5.09 -32.40
N ILE A 425 -4.14 -4.80 -31.45
CA ILE A 425 -3.86 -5.69 -30.32
C ILE A 425 -5.10 -5.92 -29.43
N ALA A 426 -5.98 -4.92 -29.29
CA ALA A 426 -7.25 -5.11 -28.59
C ALA A 426 -8.14 -6.18 -29.26
N SER A 427 -8.08 -6.37 -30.59
CA SER A 427 -8.90 -7.40 -31.26
C SER A 427 -8.52 -8.83 -30.85
N TYR A 428 -7.23 -9.10 -30.63
CA TYR A 428 -6.73 -10.39 -30.14
C TYR A 428 -6.89 -10.56 -28.62
N THR A 429 -6.76 -9.47 -27.85
CA THR A 429 -6.65 -9.53 -26.38
C THR A 429 -7.95 -9.24 -25.62
N HIS A 430 -8.85 -8.41 -26.16
CA HIS A 430 -10.18 -8.13 -25.59
C HIS A 430 -11.21 -9.19 -25.99
N VAL A 431 -10.89 -10.46 -25.69
CA VAL A 431 -11.79 -11.60 -25.89
C VAL A 431 -13.11 -11.37 -25.14
N ASP A 432 -14.24 -11.55 -25.85
CA ASP A 432 -15.60 -11.44 -25.33
C ASP A 432 -15.97 -12.54 -24.33
N ALA A 433 -17.13 -12.44 -23.69
CA ALA A 433 -17.60 -13.40 -22.69
C ALA A 433 -17.70 -14.85 -23.22
N ASN A 434 -18.38 -15.05 -24.35
CA ASN A 434 -18.60 -16.37 -24.94
C ASN A 434 -17.29 -16.99 -25.44
N THR A 435 -16.47 -16.24 -26.17
CA THR A 435 -15.17 -16.74 -26.65
C THR A 435 -14.21 -17.01 -25.49
N ARG A 436 -14.25 -16.22 -24.40
CA ARG A 436 -13.42 -16.48 -23.21
C ARG A 436 -13.86 -17.76 -22.50
N TYR A 437 -15.16 -17.92 -22.24
CA TYR A 437 -15.74 -19.13 -21.69
C TYR A 437 -15.34 -20.37 -22.51
N ASN A 438 -15.52 -20.34 -23.84
CA ASN A 438 -15.17 -21.46 -24.70
C ASN A 438 -13.65 -21.75 -24.74
N ARG A 439 -12.77 -20.73 -24.66
CA ARG A 439 -11.32 -20.95 -24.55
C ARG A 439 -10.93 -21.59 -23.21
N LEU A 440 -11.60 -21.22 -22.11
CA LEU A 440 -11.37 -21.82 -20.79
C LEU A 440 -11.90 -23.26 -20.70
N ARG A 441 -13.09 -23.54 -21.26
CA ARG A 441 -13.64 -24.90 -21.34
C ARG A 441 -12.80 -25.82 -22.23
N ARG A 442 -12.22 -25.29 -23.31
CA ARG A 442 -11.21 -26.02 -24.11
C ARG A 442 -9.94 -26.31 -23.31
N PHE A 443 -9.44 -25.37 -22.51
CA PHE A 443 -8.29 -25.61 -21.64
C PHE A 443 -8.54 -26.77 -20.64
N VAL A 444 -9.75 -26.88 -20.08
CA VAL A 444 -10.13 -28.03 -19.24
C VAL A 444 -10.12 -29.33 -20.06
N ALA A 445 -10.71 -29.34 -21.25
CA ALA A 445 -10.70 -30.50 -22.15
C ALA A 445 -9.29 -30.91 -22.61
N ASP A 446 -8.42 -29.95 -22.98
CA ASP A 446 -7.03 -30.17 -23.36
C ASP A 446 -6.24 -30.89 -22.23
N ILE A 447 -6.54 -30.58 -20.95
CA ILE A 447 -5.94 -31.25 -19.78
C ILE A 447 -6.52 -32.66 -19.55
N HIS A 448 -7.83 -32.86 -19.76
CA HIS A 448 -8.46 -34.19 -19.64
C HIS A 448 -8.05 -35.16 -20.77
N GLN A 449 -7.74 -34.66 -21.96
CA GLN A 449 -7.29 -35.47 -23.10
C GLN A 449 -5.79 -35.83 -23.05
N ASN A 450 -4.99 -35.08 -22.30
CA ASN A 450 -3.55 -35.33 -22.16
C ASN A 450 -3.30 -36.45 -21.14
N SER A 451 -2.78 -37.59 -21.61
CA SER A 451 -2.50 -38.78 -20.80
C SER A 451 -1.52 -38.50 -19.65
N ASP A 452 -0.49 -37.69 -19.86
CA ASP A 452 0.51 -37.40 -18.83
C ASP A 452 -0.07 -36.51 -17.72
N CYS A 453 -0.99 -35.60 -18.08
CA CYS A 453 -1.77 -34.83 -17.12
C CYS A 453 -2.69 -35.75 -16.29
N GLN A 454 -3.37 -36.72 -16.92
CA GLN A 454 -4.20 -37.69 -16.21
C GLN A 454 -3.38 -38.65 -15.33
N ASN A 455 -2.19 -39.04 -15.77
CA ASN A 455 -1.25 -39.84 -14.98
C ASN A 455 -0.79 -39.07 -13.73
N GLU A 456 -0.41 -37.79 -13.87
CA GLU A 456 0.00 -36.96 -12.72
C GLU A 456 -1.18 -36.66 -11.78
N LEU A 457 -2.39 -36.45 -12.30
CA LEU A 457 -3.61 -36.30 -11.49
C LEU A 457 -3.91 -37.57 -10.68
N THR A 458 -3.95 -38.73 -11.34
CA THR A 458 -4.21 -40.05 -10.75
C THR A 458 -3.19 -40.41 -9.68
N LYS A 459 -1.91 -40.12 -9.93
CA LYS A 459 -0.80 -40.23 -8.96
C LYS A 459 -1.09 -39.50 -7.64
N TRP A 460 -1.59 -38.27 -7.71
CA TRP A 460 -2.00 -37.50 -6.53
C TRP A 460 -3.43 -37.83 -6.08
N ASN A 461 -4.06 -38.85 -6.66
CA ASN A 461 -5.49 -39.19 -6.53
C ASN A 461 -6.48 -38.06 -6.91
N ILE A 462 -6.00 -36.88 -7.31
CA ILE A 462 -6.79 -35.68 -7.59
C ILE A 462 -7.52 -35.85 -8.91
N THR A 463 -8.77 -35.37 -8.98
CA THR A 463 -9.43 -35.07 -10.25
C THR A 463 -9.74 -33.57 -10.36
N LEU A 464 -9.78 -33.06 -11.58
CA LEU A 464 -10.30 -31.72 -11.87
C LEU A 464 -11.76 -31.85 -12.31
N ASP A 465 -12.56 -30.83 -11.98
CA ASP A 465 -13.92 -30.71 -12.51
C ASP A 465 -13.91 -30.50 -14.04
N THR A 466 -14.85 -31.12 -14.72
CA THR A 466 -14.91 -31.22 -16.20
C THR A 466 -15.43 -29.95 -16.88
N ASP A 467 -15.98 -29.02 -16.11
CA ASP A 467 -16.47 -27.74 -16.57
C ASP A 467 -16.18 -26.63 -15.54
N LEU A 468 -16.46 -25.39 -15.91
CA LEU A 468 -16.31 -24.24 -15.03
C LEU A 468 -17.41 -24.16 -13.97
N VAL A 469 -17.05 -23.71 -12.76
CA VAL A 469 -17.94 -23.60 -11.60
C VAL A 469 -19.15 -22.71 -11.88
N LYS A 470 -20.34 -23.23 -11.62
CA LYS A 470 -21.64 -22.58 -11.82
C LYS A 470 -22.38 -22.45 -10.49
N PHE A 471 -23.05 -21.34 -10.27
CA PHE A 471 -23.86 -21.06 -9.08
C PHE A 471 -24.87 -19.95 -9.38
N GLU A 472 -25.90 -19.84 -8.53
CA GLU A 472 -26.81 -18.70 -8.52
C GLU A 472 -26.15 -17.51 -7.81
N ALA A 473 -26.29 -16.33 -8.39
CA ALA A 473 -25.84 -15.04 -7.85
C ALA A 473 -27.02 -14.05 -7.87
N ARG A 474 -26.84 -12.77 -7.50
CA ARG A 474 -27.94 -11.78 -7.48
C ARG A 474 -27.66 -10.57 -8.37
N ILE A 475 -28.70 -9.92 -8.89
CA ILE A 475 -28.63 -8.62 -9.61
C ILE A 475 -29.44 -7.56 -8.84
N LEU A 476 -28.79 -6.48 -8.42
CA LEU A 476 -29.47 -5.34 -7.81
C LEU A 476 -30.33 -4.53 -8.80
N ASP A 477 -31.40 -3.92 -8.27
CA ASP A 477 -32.21 -2.91 -8.95
C ASP A 477 -31.39 -1.77 -9.57
N ALA A 478 -31.75 -1.39 -10.81
CA ALA A 478 -31.23 -0.19 -11.47
C ALA A 478 -31.66 1.07 -10.72
N GLU A 479 -30.67 1.86 -10.30
CA GLU A 479 -30.85 3.05 -9.47
C GLU A 479 -31.51 4.22 -10.22
N HIS A 480 -32.31 5.00 -9.49
CA HIS A 480 -32.90 6.23 -10.01
C HIS A 480 -31.91 7.40 -9.90
N ILE A 481 -31.51 7.95 -11.05
CA ILE A 481 -30.64 9.13 -11.14
C ILE A 481 -31.48 10.37 -10.86
N LEU A 482 -31.15 11.08 -9.78
CA LEU A 482 -31.87 12.27 -9.34
C LEU A 482 -31.28 13.54 -9.97
N TYR A 483 -32.16 14.36 -10.51
CA TYR A 483 -31.90 15.73 -10.98
C TYR A 483 -32.74 16.72 -10.15
N TYR A 484 -32.72 18.01 -10.48
CA TYR A 484 -33.40 19.04 -9.67
C TYR A 484 -34.93 18.82 -9.53
N ASP A 485 -35.61 18.57 -10.66
CA ASP A 485 -37.07 18.42 -10.75
C ASP A 485 -37.54 17.01 -11.14
N ARG A 486 -36.62 16.09 -11.45
CA ARG A 486 -36.91 14.80 -12.11
C ARG A 486 -36.03 13.67 -11.61
N SER A 487 -36.48 12.43 -11.82
CA SER A 487 -35.65 11.23 -11.72
C SER A 487 -35.64 10.46 -13.04
N VAL A 488 -34.52 9.81 -13.36
CA VAL A 488 -34.33 9.01 -14.57
C VAL A 488 -33.90 7.59 -14.19
N ARG A 489 -34.58 6.57 -14.73
CA ARG A 489 -34.13 5.17 -14.66
C ARG A 489 -33.36 4.85 -15.94
N TYR A 490 -32.09 4.50 -15.83
CA TYR A 490 -31.24 4.15 -16.98
C TYR A 490 -31.49 2.71 -17.45
N ASN A 491 -31.06 2.40 -18.67
CA ASN A 491 -31.09 1.03 -19.20
C ASN A 491 -29.90 0.22 -18.68
N TYR A 492 -30.14 -0.88 -17.95
CA TYR A 492 -29.12 -1.82 -17.47
C TYR A 492 -28.05 -2.18 -18.52
N ASN A 493 -28.47 -2.45 -19.76
CA ASN A 493 -27.57 -2.96 -20.80
C ASN A 493 -26.61 -1.87 -21.33
N GLU A 494 -26.97 -0.59 -21.24
CA GLU A 494 -26.07 0.54 -21.59
C GLU A 494 -25.33 1.09 -20.34
N ALA A 495 -25.99 1.07 -19.18
CA ALA A 495 -25.59 1.67 -17.89
C ALA A 495 -25.04 3.11 -18.04
N ASP A 496 -25.74 3.88 -18.86
CA ASP A 496 -25.38 5.20 -19.40
C ASP A 496 -26.65 6.07 -19.45
N TRP A 497 -26.52 7.33 -19.02
CA TRP A 497 -27.57 8.37 -19.08
C TRP A 497 -27.04 9.64 -19.78
N SER A 498 -26.10 9.49 -20.72
CA SER A 498 -25.52 10.57 -21.57
C SER A 498 -26.53 11.25 -22.50
N ARG A 499 -27.77 10.75 -22.59
CA ARG A 499 -28.86 11.34 -23.36
C ARG A 499 -29.60 12.37 -22.49
N ASP A 500 -30.07 11.92 -21.33
CA ASP A 500 -30.80 12.69 -20.33
C ASP A 500 -29.91 13.78 -19.69
N GLY A 501 -28.64 13.47 -19.45
CA GLY A 501 -27.61 14.42 -19.03
C GLY A 501 -27.29 15.55 -20.03
N ARG A 502 -28.08 15.72 -21.10
CA ARG A 502 -28.06 16.90 -22.00
C ARG A 502 -29.25 17.84 -21.79
N THR A 503 -30.33 17.35 -21.19
CA THR A 503 -31.63 18.03 -21.12
C THR A 503 -32.15 18.20 -19.70
N MET A 504 -31.63 17.44 -18.73
CA MET A 504 -32.01 17.52 -17.32
C MET A 504 -31.29 18.64 -16.57
N ARG A 505 -32.02 19.30 -15.65
CA ARG A 505 -31.51 20.37 -14.79
C ARG A 505 -30.66 19.82 -13.64
N HIS A 506 -29.45 20.35 -13.46
CA HIS A 506 -28.55 19.92 -12.39
C HIS A 506 -29.12 20.25 -10.99
N ILE A 507 -28.91 19.37 -10.01
CA ILE A 507 -29.36 19.55 -8.61
C ILE A 507 -28.90 20.91 -8.04
N SER A 508 -27.65 21.29 -8.29
CA SER A 508 -27.15 22.65 -8.04
C SER A 508 -26.30 23.08 -9.22
N ALA A 509 -26.84 24.00 -10.01
CA ALA A 509 -26.08 24.73 -11.02
C ALA A 509 -25.36 25.94 -10.39
N LYS A 510 -24.18 26.27 -10.91
CA LYS A 510 -23.44 27.50 -10.56
C LYS A 510 -23.38 28.41 -11.77
N ALA A 511 -23.61 29.69 -11.57
CA ALA A 511 -23.44 30.69 -12.61
C ALA A 511 -21.94 30.83 -12.95
N LEU A 512 -21.65 31.11 -14.22
CA LEU A 512 -20.31 31.31 -14.75
C LEU A 512 -20.28 32.71 -15.40
N ASN A 513 -19.90 33.71 -14.61
CA ASN A 513 -20.10 35.13 -14.93
C ASN A 513 -18.79 35.79 -15.38
N HIS A 514 -17.68 35.43 -14.75
CA HIS A 514 -16.38 36.08 -14.93
C HIS A 514 -15.33 35.02 -15.24
N TRP A 515 -15.33 34.54 -16.49
CA TRP A 515 -14.48 33.44 -16.93
C TRP A 515 -13.67 33.80 -18.18
N VAL A 516 -12.54 33.12 -18.34
CA VAL A 516 -11.53 33.45 -19.35
C VAL A 516 -11.36 32.26 -20.30
N VAL A 517 -11.29 32.52 -21.60
CA VAL A 517 -10.92 31.52 -22.60
C VAL A 517 -9.61 31.93 -23.28
N VAL A 518 -8.58 31.08 -23.15
CA VAL A 518 -7.23 31.32 -23.65
C VAL A 518 -6.92 30.38 -24.81
N PHE A 519 -6.52 30.92 -25.97
CA PHE A 519 -6.19 30.12 -27.16
C PHE A 519 -5.13 30.77 -28.06
N PRO A 520 -4.31 29.99 -28.80
CA PRO A 520 -3.50 30.53 -29.89
C PRO A 520 -4.38 31.07 -31.02
N ALA A 521 -4.05 32.23 -31.59
CA ALA A 521 -4.88 32.90 -32.61
C ALA A 521 -5.29 31.99 -33.79
N LYS A 522 -4.43 31.02 -34.17
CA LYS A 522 -4.71 30.00 -35.21
C LYS A 522 -5.89 29.07 -34.92
N GLU A 523 -6.40 29.06 -33.69
CA GLU A 523 -7.47 28.17 -33.20
C GLU A 523 -8.76 28.95 -32.85
N GLU A 524 -8.83 30.24 -33.20
CA GLU A 524 -9.91 31.17 -32.83
C GLU A 524 -11.30 30.65 -33.21
N GLN A 525 -11.54 30.38 -34.50
CA GLN A 525 -12.85 29.92 -35.01
C GLN A 525 -13.37 28.68 -34.27
N ILE A 526 -12.47 27.77 -33.88
CA ILE A 526 -12.80 26.52 -33.17
C ILE A 526 -13.07 26.80 -31.69
N SER A 527 -12.41 27.80 -31.12
CA SER A 527 -12.58 28.24 -29.74
C SER A 527 -13.88 29.02 -29.55
N LEU A 528 -14.23 29.91 -30.49
CA LEU A 528 -15.52 30.60 -30.54
C LEU A 528 -16.69 29.61 -30.65
N GLY A 529 -16.61 28.66 -31.59
CA GLY A 529 -17.64 27.62 -31.73
C GLY A 529 -17.79 26.71 -30.49
N LEU A 530 -16.74 26.57 -29.66
CA LEU A 530 -16.86 25.91 -28.35
C LEU A 530 -17.57 26.79 -27.32
N ILE A 531 -17.33 28.12 -27.32
CA ILE A 531 -18.02 29.07 -26.42
C ILE A 531 -19.52 29.05 -26.70
N ASP A 532 -19.93 29.18 -27.96
CA ASP A 532 -21.33 29.15 -28.37
C ASP A 532 -22.01 27.81 -27.98
N ALA A 533 -21.32 26.69 -28.25
CA ALA A 533 -21.81 25.37 -27.87
C ALA A 533 -21.93 25.21 -26.34
N LEU A 534 -21.02 25.79 -25.55
CA LEU A 534 -21.10 25.78 -24.08
C LEU A 534 -22.28 26.61 -23.56
N ILE A 535 -22.46 27.83 -24.08
CA ILE A 535 -23.60 28.70 -23.74
C ILE A 535 -24.93 28.01 -24.11
N GLN A 536 -24.97 27.26 -25.22
CA GLN A 536 -26.17 26.50 -25.61
C GLN A 536 -26.45 25.29 -24.70
N VAL A 537 -25.47 24.43 -24.42
CA VAL A 537 -25.69 23.21 -23.62
C VAL A 537 -25.84 23.45 -22.12
N CYS A 538 -25.40 24.59 -21.59
CA CYS A 538 -25.52 24.89 -20.16
C CYS A 538 -26.93 25.39 -19.78
N LYS A 539 -27.72 25.89 -20.73
CA LYS A 539 -29.10 26.36 -20.49
C LYS A 539 -30.02 25.26 -19.92
N PRO A 540 -30.11 24.04 -20.49
CA PRO A 540 -30.88 22.93 -19.89
C PRO A 540 -30.42 22.52 -18.49
N PHE A 541 -29.13 22.67 -18.18
CA PHE A 541 -28.59 22.35 -16.86
C PHE A 541 -29.10 23.31 -15.76
N GLY A 542 -29.71 24.45 -16.13
CA GLY A 542 -29.99 25.57 -15.23
C GLY A 542 -28.75 26.41 -14.91
N MET A 543 -27.68 26.27 -15.70
CA MET A 543 -26.39 26.93 -15.51
C MET A 543 -26.33 28.19 -16.39
N HIS A 544 -26.34 29.36 -15.75
CA HIS A 544 -26.10 30.63 -16.44
C HIS A 544 -24.64 30.74 -16.87
N VAL A 545 -24.40 31.20 -18.09
CA VAL A 545 -23.08 31.36 -18.68
C VAL A 545 -23.04 32.67 -19.44
N GLU A 546 -22.25 33.62 -18.94
CA GLU A 546 -21.95 34.87 -19.64
C GLU A 546 -20.94 34.64 -20.78
N TYR A 547 -20.80 35.63 -21.66
CA TYR A 547 -19.74 35.61 -22.66
C TYR A 547 -18.37 35.82 -22.00
N PRO A 548 -17.35 34.99 -22.29
CA PRO A 548 -16.06 35.03 -21.60
C PRO A 548 -15.18 36.22 -22.02
N HIS A 549 -14.23 36.54 -21.15
CA HIS A 549 -13.05 37.31 -21.56
C HIS A 549 -12.17 36.45 -22.48
N ILE A 550 -12.03 36.85 -23.74
CA ILE A 550 -11.18 36.16 -24.72
C ILE A 550 -9.74 36.65 -24.60
N GLN A 551 -8.80 35.72 -24.47
CA GLN A 551 -7.37 36.01 -24.42
C GLN A 551 -6.63 35.24 -25.53
N GLN A 552 -6.32 35.93 -26.62
CA GLN A 552 -5.54 35.34 -27.72
C GLN A 552 -4.05 35.26 -27.38
N LEU A 553 -3.37 34.26 -27.93
CA LEU A 553 -1.92 34.06 -27.85
C LEU A 553 -1.27 34.08 -29.23
N VAL A 554 -0.11 34.74 -29.33
CA VAL A 554 0.72 34.78 -30.55
C VAL A 554 1.25 33.40 -30.95
N ASN A 555 1.52 32.54 -29.96
CA ASN A 555 2.09 31.20 -30.15
C ASN A 555 1.58 30.23 -29.07
N ASP A 556 1.88 28.93 -29.20
CA ASP A 556 1.40 27.89 -28.29
C ASP A 556 2.45 27.39 -27.27
N ARG A 557 3.52 28.14 -27.01
CA ARG A 557 4.52 27.78 -25.97
C ARG A 557 3.95 27.96 -24.56
N PRO A 558 4.33 27.13 -23.57
CA PRO A 558 3.81 27.22 -22.20
C PRO A 558 3.94 28.62 -21.59
N GLU A 559 5.06 29.30 -21.83
CA GLU A 559 5.40 30.61 -21.27
C GLU A 559 4.40 31.68 -21.70
N SER A 560 3.92 31.64 -22.95
CA SER A 560 2.93 32.60 -23.44
C SER A 560 1.53 32.37 -22.85
N TYR A 561 1.15 31.14 -22.53
CA TYR A 561 -0.06 30.93 -21.72
C TYR A 561 0.13 31.45 -20.29
N LEU A 562 1.29 31.19 -19.67
CA LEU A 562 1.56 31.61 -18.29
C LEU A 562 1.56 33.13 -18.14
N GLN A 563 2.21 33.85 -19.05
CA GLN A 563 2.18 35.32 -19.09
C GLN A 563 0.75 35.85 -19.20
N ALA A 564 -0.02 35.33 -20.16
CA ALA A 564 -1.42 35.69 -20.37
C ALA A 564 -2.39 35.22 -19.26
N LEU A 565 -1.89 34.55 -18.21
CA LEU A 565 -2.65 34.12 -17.04
C LEU A 565 -2.22 34.84 -15.74
N GLN A 566 -1.27 35.78 -15.81
CA GLN A 566 -0.84 36.57 -14.66
C GLN A 566 -1.85 37.67 -14.30
N ASP A 567 -2.59 38.20 -15.28
CA ASP A 567 -3.52 39.32 -15.09
C ASP A 567 -4.84 38.91 -14.39
N PHE A 568 -5.18 37.61 -14.42
CA PHE A 568 -6.41 37.08 -13.83
C PHE A 568 -6.19 36.62 -12.39
N SER A 569 -7.13 36.89 -11.48
CA SER A 569 -6.93 36.73 -10.03
C SER A 569 -8.03 35.90 -9.32
N PRO A 570 -7.68 35.08 -8.31
CA PRO A 570 -8.61 34.16 -7.66
C PRO A 570 -9.74 34.89 -6.94
N GLY A 571 -10.99 34.48 -7.18
CA GLY A 571 -12.18 35.10 -6.60
C GLY A 571 -12.66 36.36 -7.33
N LYS A 572 -11.93 36.82 -8.35
CA LYS A 572 -12.50 37.66 -9.44
C LYS A 572 -12.83 36.83 -10.68
N THR A 573 -12.03 35.81 -10.95
CA THR A 573 -12.23 34.87 -12.07
C THR A 573 -12.78 33.53 -11.56
N ASP A 574 -13.92 33.11 -12.10
CA ASP A 574 -14.62 31.86 -11.78
C ASP A 574 -13.88 30.63 -12.33
N LEU A 575 -13.44 30.71 -13.60
CA LEU A 575 -12.77 29.62 -14.32
C LEU A 575 -11.91 30.13 -15.48
N VAL A 576 -10.82 29.40 -15.76
CA VAL A 576 -9.98 29.52 -16.96
C VAL A 576 -10.18 28.29 -17.85
N LEU A 577 -10.49 28.49 -19.13
CA LEU A 577 -10.49 27.43 -20.16
C LEU A 577 -9.35 27.66 -21.15
N CYS A 578 -8.40 26.73 -21.22
CA CYS A 578 -7.31 26.79 -22.22
C CYS A 578 -7.58 25.81 -23.37
N VAL A 579 -7.61 26.32 -24.60
CA VAL A 579 -7.66 25.50 -25.83
C VAL A 579 -6.24 25.23 -26.31
N LEU A 580 -5.88 23.95 -26.44
CA LEU A 580 -4.51 23.49 -26.69
C LEU A 580 -4.42 22.77 -28.04
N SER A 581 -3.56 23.24 -28.94
CA SER A 581 -3.41 22.66 -30.29
C SER A 581 -3.01 21.17 -30.33
N ASN A 582 -2.39 20.66 -29.27
CA ASN A 582 -1.96 19.27 -29.14
C ASN A 582 -1.91 18.83 -27.67
N ASN A 583 -1.73 17.52 -27.44
CA ASN A 583 -1.70 16.90 -26.11
C ASN A 583 -0.29 16.92 -25.47
N ARG A 584 0.44 18.04 -25.59
CA ARG A 584 1.79 18.20 -25.03
C ARG A 584 1.76 18.20 -23.49
N LYS A 585 2.39 17.19 -22.88
CA LYS A 585 2.36 17.01 -21.42
C LYS A 585 3.10 18.12 -20.67
N ASP A 586 4.18 18.65 -21.23
CA ASP A 586 4.94 19.76 -20.67
C ASP A 586 4.08 21.04 -20.53
N ARG A 587 3.30 21.36 -21.55
CA ARG A 587 2.32 22.47 -21.54
C ARG A 587 1.22 22.24 -20.51
N TYR A 588 0.65 21.03 -20.46
CA TYR A 588 -0.36 20.66 -19.47
C TYR A 588 0.17 20.73 -18.03
N ASP A 589 1.37 20.20 -17.77
CA ASP A 589 2.03 20.21 -16.47
C ASP A 589 2.33 21.65 -16.02
N ALA A 590 2.84 22.52 -16.90
CA ALA A 590 3.11 23.92 -16.60
C ALA A 590 1.82 24.69 -16.25
N LEU A 591 0.80 24.60 -17.10
CA LEU A 591 -0.50 25.24 -16.89
C LEU A 591 -1.20 24.75 -15.61
N LYS A 592 -1.11 23.45 -15.31
CA LYS A 592 -1.73 22.88 -14.10
C LYS A 592 -0.96 23.16 -12.83
N LYS A 593 0.36 23.36 -12.87
CA LYS A 593 1.11 23.90 -11.73
C LYS A 593 0.66 25.32 -11.44
N PHE A 594 0.71 26.21 -12.42
CA PHE A 594 0.35 27.61 -12.22
C PHE A 594 -1.09 27.74 -11.71
N LEU A 595 -2.07 27.18 -12.40
CA LEU A 595 -3.49 27.30 -12.06
C LEU A 595 -3.93 26.47 -10.83
N CYS A 596 -3.05 25.68 -10.22
CA CYS A 596 -3.37 24.87 -9.03
C CYS A 596 -2.31 24.92 -7.92
N LEU A 597 -1.35 25.85 -7.98
CA LEU A 597 -0.35 26.10 -6.93
C LEU A 597 -0.07 27.62 -6.79
N ASP A 598 0.25 28.29 -7.90
CA ASP A 598 0.72 29.69 -7.90
C ASP A 598 -0.43 30.70 -7.97
N ASN A 599 -1.36 30.49 -8.92
CA ASN A 599 -2.55 31.31 -9.15
C ASN A 599 -3.81 30.42 -9.08
N PRO A 600 -4.41 30.22 -7.89
CA PRO A 600 -5.39 29.16 -7.65
C PRO A 600 -6.78 29.45 -8.27
N ILE A 601 -6.96 29.10 -9.55
CA ILE A 601 -8.19 29.30 -10.32
C ILE A 601 -8.66 27.97 -10.95
N PRO A 602 -9.95 27.58 -10.79
CA PRO A 602 -10.51 26.40 -11.44
C PRO A 602 -10.25 26.41 -12.95
N SER A 603 -9.76 25.29 -13.50
CA SER A 603 -9.25 25.29 -14.88
C SER A 603 -9.61 24.07 -15.73
N GLN A 604 -10.07 24.34 -16.95
CA GLN A 604 -10.43 23.38 -17.99
C GLN A 604 -9.38 23.39 -19.11
N MET A 605 -8.97 22.20 -19.56
CA MET A 605 -8.02 22.03 -20.66
C MET A 605 -8.73 21.29 -21.80
N VAL A 606 -8.70 21.82 -23.02
CA VAL A 606 -9.41 21.25 -24.17
C VAL A 606 -8.48 21.17 -25.36
N VAL A 607 -8.25 19.97 -25.91
CA VAL A 607 -7.37 19.80 -27.08
C VAL A 607 -8.17 20.02 -28.38
N THR A 608 -7.67 20.85 -29.29
CA THR A 608 -8.38 21.25 -30.54
C THR A 608 -8.84 20.05 -31.38
N ARG A 609 -8.05 18.96 -31.42
CA ARG A 609 -8.40 17.71 -32.11
C ARG A 609 -9.75 17.11 -31.68
N THR A 610 -10.19 17.38 -30.46
CA THR A 610 -11.50 16.96 -29.92
C THR A 610 -12.65 17.80 -30.48
N LEU A 611 -12.39 19.05 -30.85
CA LEU A 611 -13.37 20.04 -31.31
C LEU A 611 -13.57 20.02 -32.83
N LYS A 612 -12.54 19.65 -33.61
CA LYS A 612 -12.57 19.58 -35.10
C LYS A 612 -13.59 18.61 -35.72
N ARG A 613 -14.47 18.00 -34.92
CA ARG A 613 -15.58 17.14 -35.38
C ARG A 613 -16.91 17.85 -35.11
N GLN A 614 -17.36 18.69 -36.06
CA GLN A 614 -18.61 19.46 -35.98
C GLN A 614 -19.78 18.65 -35.38
N ASN A 615 -20.04 17.46 -35.95
CA ASN A 615 -21.15 16.56 -35.58
C ASN A 615 -21.04 15.99 -34.15
N GLN A 616 -19.90 16.14 -33.47
CA GLN A 616 -19.68 15.70 -32.09
C GLN A 616 -19.53 16.87 -31.11
N LEU A 617 -19.34 18.11 -31.60
CA LEU A 617 -19.03 19.31 -30.79
C LEU A 617 -20.01 19.50 -29.64
N MET A 618 -21.32 19.47 -29.90
CA MET A 618 -22.35 19.60 -28.86
C MET A 618 -22.21 18.54 -27.76
N SER A 619 -21.90 17.28 -28.10
CA SER A 619 -21.72 16.21 -27.12
C SER A 619 -20.42 16.31 -26.31
N VAL A 620 -19.41 16.99 -26.87
CA VAL A 620 -18.17 17.36 -26.17
C VAL A 620 -18.44 18.55 -25.23
N ALA A 621 -19.11 19.59 -25.72
CA ALA A 621 -19.52 20.76 -24.94
C ALA A 621 -20.40 20.35 -23.74
N THR A 622 -21.38 19.45 -23.89
CA THR A 622 -22.18 18.91 -22.77
C THR A 622 -21.27 18.39 -21.65
N LYS A 623 -20.28 17.56 -22.00
CA LYS A 623 -19.37 16.94 -21.02
C LYS A 623 -18.42 17.95 -20.40
N ILE A 624 -18.01 18.99 -21.14
CA ILE A 624 -17.22 20.10 -20.61
C ILE A 624 -18.07 20.97 -19.65
N GLY A 625 -19.33 21.29 -20.00
CA GLY A 625 -20.24 22.05 -19.14
C GLY A 625 -20.56 21.32 -17.82
N ILE A 626 -20.78 20.01 -17.86
CA ILE A 626 -20.89 19.15 -16.66
C ILE A 626 -19.61 19.25 -15.80
N GLN A 627 -18.43 19.17 -16.41
CA GLN A 627 -17.15 19.32 -15.71
C GLN A 627 -16.94 20.72 -15.11
N ILE A 628 -17.42 21.77 -15.79
CA ILE A 628 -17.36 23.15 -15.30
C ILE A 628 -18.30 23.33 -14.10
N ASN A 629 -19.57 22.90 -14.20
CA ASN A 629 -20.50 23.00 -13.07
C ASN A 629 -19.96 22.29 -11.82
N ALA A 630 -19.42 21.08 -11.98
CA ALA A 630 -18.79 20.36 -10.88
C ALA A 630 -17.60 21.15 -10.28
N LYS A 631 -16.72 21.73 -11.11
CA LYS A 631 -15.54 22.52 -10.67
C LYS A 631 -15.89 23.77 -9.87
N LEU A 632 -17.08 24.34 -10.09
CA LEU A 632 -17.59 25.49 -9.34
C LEU A 632 -18.27 25.07 -8.00
N GLY A 633 -18.25 23.77 -7.65
CA GLY A 633 -18.96 23.22 -6.50
C GLY A 633 -20.46 23.04 -6.72
N GLY A 634 -20.87 22.85 -7.98
CA GLY A 634 -22.22 22.44 -8.37
C GLY A 634 -22.44 20.94 -8.24
N GLU A 635 -23.70 20.56 -8.06
CA GLU A 635 -24.16 19.17 -7.89
C GLU A 635 -24.89 18.75 -9.16
N VAL A 636 -24.32 17.81 -9.91
CA VAL A 636 -24.80 17.51 -11.27
C VAL A 636 -26.03 16.61 -11.22
N TRP A 637 -25.90 15.47 -10.55
CA TRP A 637 -26.98 14.51 -10.26
C TRP A 637 -26.72 13.82 -8.92
N GLY A 638 -27.68 13.03 -8.45
CA GLY A 638 -27.58 12.22 -7.22
C GLY A 638 -28.24 10.85 -7.37
N VAL A 639 -28.27 10.09 -6.28
CA VAL A 639 -29.01 8.82 -6.14
C VAL A 639 -29.60 8.79 -4.73
N GLN A 640 -30.76 8.17 -4.54
CA GLN A 640 -31.41 8.13 -3.23
C GLN A 640 -30.63 7.24 -2.24
N ILE A 641 -30.09 7.86 -1.17
CA ILE A 641 -29.36 7.19 -0.09
C ILE A 641 -30.08 7.52 1.24
N PRO A 642 -30.66 6.54 1.95
CA PRO A 642 -31.59 6.79 3.05
C PRO A 642 -30.92 7.07 4.41
N THR A 643 -29.69 7.59 4.44
CA THR A 643 -28.94 7.88 5.68
C THR A 643 -28.39 9.31 5.66
N LYS A 644 -28.94 10.18 6.51
CA LYS A 644 -28.66 11.62 6.48
C LYS A 644 -27.33 12.01 7.14
N THR A 645 -26.87 11.21 8.08
CA THR A 645 -25.72 11.44 8.99
C THR A 645 -24.49 10.60 8.61
N LEU A 646 -24.42 10.17 7.34
CA LEU A 646 -23.34 9.36 6.79
C LEU A 646 -22.25 10.24 6.17
N MET A 647 -20.99 9.90 6.41
CA MET A 647 -19.83 10.32 5.62
C MET A 647 -19.23 9.10 4.90
N VAL A 648 -18.97 9.23 3.61
CA VAL A 648 -18.24 8.22 2.82
C VAL A 648 -16.90 8.81 2.37
N ILE A 649 -15.85 8.03 2.58
CA ILE A 649 -14.45 8.40 2.32
C ILE A 649 -13.88 7.47 1.25
N GLY A 650 -13.06 8.00 0.36
CA GLY A 650 -12.28 7.26 -0.62
C GLY A 650 -10.80 7.57 -0.49
N MET A 651 -9.97 6.53 -0.50
CA MET A 651 -8.52 6.62 -0.36
C MET A 651 -7.81 5.82 -1.46
N ASP A 652 -6.83 6.42 -2.13
CA ASP A 652 -5.97 5.77 -3.13
C ASP A 652 -4.54 6.34 -3.08
N SER A 653 -3.56 5.55 -3.50
CA SER A 653 -2.12 5.83 -3.37
C SER A 653 -1.37 5.62 -4.70
N TYR A 654 -0.83 6.71 -5.26
CA TYR A 654 -0.13 6.73 -6.55
C TYR A 654 1.38 6.88 -6.38
N HIS A 655 2.18 6.11 -7.13
CA HIS A 655 3.66 6.22 -7.12
C HIS A 655 4.14 7.29 -8.11
N ASP A 656 4.92 8.30 -7.66
CA ASP A 656 5.39 9.39 -8.51
C ASP A 656 6.34 8.87 -9.60
N SER A 657 6.01 9.18 -10.87
CA SER A 657 6.74 8.69 -12.05
C SER A 657 8.08 9.41 -12.29
N LYS A 658 8.25 10.64 -11.79
CA LYS A 658 9.49 11.44 -11.90
C LYS A 658 10.35 11.29 -10.64
N ARG A 659 9.73 11.24 -9.45
CA ARG A 659 10.42 11.02 -8.15
C ARG A 659 10.41 9.54 -7.77
N ARG A 660 11.34 8.76 -8.34
CA ARG A 660 11.59 7.36 -7.96
C ARG A 660 11.73 7.22 -6.43
N GLY A 661 10.72 6.68 -5.77
CA GLY A 661 10.71 6.46 -4.32
C GLY A 661 9.80 7.38 -3.50
N ALA A 662 8.97 8.21 -4.14
CA ALA A 662 7.90 8.95 -3.47
C ALA A 662 6.50 8.44 -3.90
N SER A 663 5.56 8.49 -2.98
CA SER A 663 4.15 8.16 -3.21
C SER A 663 3.25 9.33 -2.80
N VAL A 664 2.06 9.36 -3.39
CA VAL A 664 1.06 10.43 -3.26
C VAL A 664 -0.25 9.75 -2.82
N GLY A 665 -0.59 9.88 -1.54
CA GLY A 665 -1.86 9.44 -1.00
C GLY A 665 -2.91 10.52 -1.19
N ALA A 666 -4.06 10.18 -1.75
CA ALA A 666 -5.21 11.08 -1.85
C ALA A 666 -6.36 10.57 -0.98
N PHE A 667 -7.00 11.51 -0.30
CA PHE A 667 -8.12 11.33 0.61
C PHE A 667 -9.28 12.19 0.13
N VAL A 668 -10.47 11.61 -0.04
CA VAL A 668 -11.68 12.32 -0.51
C VAL A 668 -12.84 11.94 0.40
N ALA A 669 -13.55 12.92 0.96
CA ALA A 669 -14.65 12.69 1.89
C ALA A 669 -15.92 13.44 1.47
N SER A 670 -17.08 12.78 1.48
CA SER A 670 -18.37 13.43 1.21
C SER A 670 -18.72 14.45 2.29
N THR A 671 -19.17 15.65 1.91
CA THR A 671 -19.48 16.73 2.86
C THR A 671 -20.98 16.98 3.08
N ASN A 672 -21.89 16.30 2.38
CA ASN A 672 -23.33 16.52 2.48
C ASN A 672 -24.16 15.21 2.45
N PRO A 673 -25.44 15.23 2.88
CA PRO A 673 -26.22 14.01 3.14
C PRO A 673 -26.55 13.19 1.88
N THR A 674 -26.58 13.84 0.71
CA THR A 674 -26.78 13.21 -0.60
C THR A 674 -25.51 12.61 -1.20
N LEU A 675 -24.36 12.75 -0.52
CA LEU A 675 -23.03 12.29 -0.95
C LEU A 675 -22.62 12.82 -2.35
N THR A 676 -23.01 14.05 -2.66
CA THR A 676 -22.83 14.71 -3.98
C THR A 676 -21.73 15.78 -3.98
N LYS A 677 -21.31 16.26 -2.80
CA LYS A 677 -20.19 17.20 -2.59
C LYS A 677 -19.05 16.51 -1.84
N PHE A 678 -17.81 16.92 -2.14
CA PHE A 678 -16.62 16.26 -1.61
C PHE A 678 -15.53 17.26 -1.18
N TYR A 679 -15.07 17.12 0.05
CA TYR A 679 -13.75 17.60 0.49
C TYR A 679 -12.68 16.65 -0.07
N SER A 680 -11.45 17.16 -0.27
CA SER A 680 -10.31 16.28 -0.51
C SER A 680 -8.99 16.87 -0.02
N ARG A 681 -7.99 16.00 0.15
CA ARG A 681 -6.61 16.36 0.54
C ARG A 681 -5.64 15.36 -0.07
N VAL A 682 -4.38 15.78 -0.15
CA VAL A 682 -3.26 14.97 -0.61
C VAL A 682 -2.14 14.99 0.42
N ILE A 683 -1.44 13.86 0.55
CA ILE A 683 -0.27 13.68 1.41
C ILE A 683 0.87 13.12 0.55
N TYR A 684 2.05 13.74 0.60
CA TYR A 684 3.26 13.17 0.02
C TYR A 684 3.98 12.25 1.02
N GLN A 685 4.10 10.98 0.65
CA GLN A 685 4.79 9.93 1.41
C GLN A 685 6.27 9.90 1.02
N ARG A 686 7.16 9.81 2.02
CA ARG A 686 8.61 9.72 1.82
C ARG A 686 9.04 8.26 1.94
N THR A 687 9.62 7.71 0.87
CA THR A 687 9.83 6.26 0.63
C THR A 687 8.63 5.62 -0.07
N ALA A 688 8.88 4.60 -0.89
CA ALA A 688 7.87 3.89 -1.68
C ALA A 688 7.00 2.92 -0.84
N GLN A 689 6.43 3.44 0.25
CA GLN A 689 5.38 2.77 1.01
C GLN A 689 4.03 3.02 0.31
N GLU A 690 3.15 2.04 0.39
CA GLU A 690 1.77 2.14 -0.13
C GLU A 690 0.77 2.55 0.96
N LEU A 691 1.29 2.81 2.17
CA LEU A 691 0.57 3.16 3.39
C LEU A 691 0.50 4.69 3.56
N MET A 692 -0.58 5.20 4.15
CA MET A 692 -0.76 6.63 4.39
C MET A 692 -0.39 7.03 5.82
N ASP A 693 0.69 7.81 5.94
CA ASP A 693 0.99 8.63 7.11
C ASP A 693 0.11 9.89 7.10
N GLY A 694 -0.14 10.52 8.24
CA GLY A 694 -0.79 11.84 8.33
C GLY A 694 -2.30 11.85 8.10
N LEU A 695 -2.95 10.69 8.07
CA LEU A 695 -4.41 10.56 7.91
C LEU A 695 -5.20 11.35 8.96
N ALA A 696 -4.64 11.49 10.16
CA ALA A 696 -5.20 12.30 11.24
C ALA A 696 -5.51 13.76 10.80
N VAL A 697 -4.67 14.35 9.94
CA VAL A 697 -4.85 15.73 9.47
C VAL A 697 -5.94 15.79 8.39
N CYS A 698 -5.99 14.82 7.48
CA CYS A 698 -7.06 14.67 6.50
C CYS A 698 -8.43 14.50 7.17
N MET A 699 -8.51 13.63 8.18
CA MET A 699 -9.76 13.35 8.87
C MET A 699 -10.25 14.54 9.70
N LYS A 700 -9.34 15.20 10.43
CA LYS A 700 -9.64 16.41 11.21
C LYS A 700 -10.28 17.50 10.35
N ASP A 701 -9.73 17.77 9.17
CA ASP A 701 -10.24 18.84 8.30
C ASP A 701 -11.48 18.42 7.50
N ALA A 702 -11.63 17.13 7.14
CA ALA A 702 -12.86 16.60 6.57
C ALA A 702 -14.06 16.71 7.53
N LEU A 703 -13.86 16.41 8.82
CA LEU A 703 -14.89 16.55 9.86
C LEU A 703 -15.30 18.02 10.06
N LYS A 704 -14.37 18.98 9.99
CA LYS A 704 -14.70 20.42 10.03
C LYS A 704 -15.54 20.86 8.83
N GLU A 705 -15.21 20.43 7.62
CA GLU A 705 -15.95 20.83 6.40
C GLU A 705 -17.35 20.17 6.37
N TYR A 706 -17.49 18.95 6.91
CA TYR A 706 -18.81 18.33 7.14
C TYR A 706 -19.61 19.11 8.20
N TYR A 707 -18.99 19.47 9.33
CA TYR A 707 -19.68 20.26 10.37
C TYR A 707 -20.14 21.62 9.85
N GLN A 708 -19.29 22.35 9.11
CA GLN A 708 -19.65 23.61 8.45
C GLN A 708 -20.78 23.43 7.42
N SER A 709 -20.91 22.26 6.78
CA SER A 709 -21.92 21.99 5.75
C SER A 709 -23.27 21.52 6.30
N ASN A 710 -23.30 20.93 7.51
CA ASN A 710 -24.49 20.25 8.05
C ASN A 710 -24.91 20.74 9.46
N ASN A 711 -24.07 21.51 10.16
CA ASN A 711 -24.19 21.88 11.58
C ASN A 711 -24.21 20.68 12.55
N CYS A 712 -23.76 19.51 12.10
CA CYS A 712 -23.58 18.30 12.91
C CYS A 712 -22.34 17.51 12.42
N LEU A 713 -21.85 16.60 13.25
CA LEU A 713 -20.82 15.63 12.86
C LEU A 713 -21.48 14.34 12.32
N PRO A 714 -20.84 13.57 11.43
CA PRO A 714 -21.42 12.33 10.92
C PRO A 714 -21.47 11.27 12.02
N GLU A 715 -22.60 10.58 12.16
CA GLU A 715 -22.80 9.46 13.08
C GLU A 715 -22.16 8.17 12.54
N LYS A 716 -22.05 8.06 11.21
CA LYS A 716 -21.49 6.89 10.51
C LYS A 716 -20.47 7.31 9.47
N ILE A 717 -19.38 6.56 9.39
CA ILE A 717 -18.25 6.84 8.50
C ILE A 717 -17.86 5.54 7.80
N ILE A 718 -17.74 5.55 6.47
CA ILE A 718 -17.38 4.37 5.67
C ILE A 718 -16.22 4.71 4.74
N ILE A 719 -15.11 4.01 4.90
CA ILE A 719 -13.86 4.21 4.15
C ILE A 719 -13.73 3.15 3.07
N TYR A 720 -13.67 3.56 1.81
CA TYR A 720 -13.30 2.70 0.68
C TYR A 720 -11.85 2.94 0.27
N ARG A 721 -10.97 1.98 0.60
CA ARG A 721 -9.52 2.06 0.39
C ARG A 721 -9.09 1.19 -0.79
N ASP A 722 -8.68 1.84 -1.88
CA ASP A 722 -8.11 1.20 -3.07
C ASP A 722 -6.58 1.10 -2.97
N GLY A 723 -5.97 0.30 -3.84
CA GLY A 723 -4.51 0.20 -3.99
C GLY A 723 -3.80 -0.74 -3.01
N VAL A 724 -4.51 -1.39 -2.09
CA VAL A 724 -3.95 -2.30 -1.07
C VAL A 724 -3.97 -3.76 -1.55
N SER A 725 -2.90 -4.52 -1.28
CA SER A 725 -2.84 -5.96 -1.55
C SER A 725 -3.05 -6.82 -0.30
N ASP A 726 -3.38 -8.09 -0.49
CA ASP A 726 -3.77 -9.03 0.56
C ASP A 726 -2.72 -9.15 1.69
N GLY A 727 -1.42 -9.07 1.35
CA GLY A 727 -0.32 -9.07 2.32
C GLY A 727 -0.10 -7.76 3.09
N GLN A 728 -1.04 -6.81 3.00
CA GLN A 728 -1.01 -5.51 3.67
C GLN A 728 -2.28 -5.20 4.48
N LEU A 729 -3.28 -6.10 4.46
CA LEU A 729 -4.59 -5.87 5.11
C LEU A 729 -4.44 -5.56 6.61
N ALA A 730 -3.67 -6.38 7.32
CA ALA A 730 -3.36 -6.15 8.74
C ALA A 730 -2.73 -4.77 8.98
N VAL A 731 -1.81 -4.32 8.12
CA VAL A 731 -1.15 -3.01 8.27
C VAL A 731 -2.11 -1.83 8.05
N VAL A 732 -3.22 -2.01 7.31
CA VAL A 732 -4.28 -0.98 7.27
C VAL A 732 -4.99 -0.88 8.62
N VAL A 733 -5.29 -2.01 9.26
CA VAL A 733 -5.93 -2.07 10.60
C VAL A 733 -4.99 -1.60 11.71
N GLU A 734 -3.71 -1.96 11.63
CA GLU A 734 -2.67 -1.63 12.64
C GLU A 734 -2.12 -0.20 12.51
N HIS A 735 -2.16 0.42 11.33
CA HIS A 735 -1.45 1.70 11.07
C HIS A 735 -2.30 2.80 10.41
N GLU A 736 -3.20 2.48 9.46
CA GLU A 736 -4.04 3.52 8.84
C GLU A 736 -5.27 3.84 9.71
N LEU A 737 -5.88 2.82 10.30
CA LEU A 737 -7.11 2.95 11.10
C LEU A 737 -6.93 3.70 12.44
N PRO A 738 -5.87 3.49 13.25
CA PRO A 738 -5.72 4.19 14.53
C PRO A 738 -5.54 5.70 14.35
N GLN A 739 -4.78 6.12 13.32
CA GLN A 739 -4.61 7.53 12.94
C GLN A 739 -5.95 8.24 12.66
N ILE A 740 -6.99 7.51 12.25
CA ILE A 740 -8.33 8.04 12.00
C ILE A 740 -9.15 8.06 13.29
N ILE A 741 -9.21 6.94 14.01
CA ILE A 741 -9.99 6.80 15.26
C ILE A 741 -9.53 7.83 16.31
N GLU A 742 -8.21 8.03 16.45
CA GLU A 742 -7.63 9.02 17.35
C GLU A 742 -8.12 10.46 17.11
N THR A 743 -8.66 10.79 15.92
CA THR A 743 -9.11 12.17 15.64
C THR A 743 -10.47 12.51 16.23
N PHE A 744 -11.31 11.51 16.51
CA PHE A 744 -12.69 11.74 16.91
C PHE A 744 -12.80 12.48 18.27
N PRO A 745 -12.19 11.99 19.37
CA PRO A 745 -12.16 12.74 20.65
C PRO A 745 -11.35 14.05 20.56
N LYS A 746 -10.43 14.17 19.59
CA LYS A 746 -9.62 15.38 19.33
C LYS A 746 -10.37 16.45 18.51
N ILE A 747 -11.57 16.15 18.00
CA ILE A 747 -12.51 17.08 17.36
C ILE A 747 -13.56 17.54 18.38
N MET A 748 -14.13 16.62 19.15
CA MET A 748 -15.16 16.89 20.14
C MET A 748 -15.09 15.82 21.23
N SER A 749 -15.12 16.22 22.51
CA SER A 749 -15.09 15.26 23.63
C SER A 749 -16.32 14.35 23.58
N GLY A 750 -16.13 13.04 23.71
CA GLY A 750 -17.20 12.03 23.62
C GLY A 750 -17.74 11.76 22.21
N TYR A 751 -17.15 12.32 21.15
CA TYR A 751 -17.54 11.99 19.78
C TYR A 751 -16.92 10.66 19.33
N GLU A 752 -17.75 9.63 19.19
CA GLU A 752 -17.38 8.29 18.75
C GLU A 752 -18.29 7.82 17.59
N PRO A 753 -17.98 8.20 16.34
CA PRO A 753 -18.76 7.79 15.17
C PRO A 753 -18.54 6.32 14.82
N LYS A 754 -19.60 5.67 14.32
CA LYS A 754 -19.50 4.27 13.88
C LYS A 754 -18.76 4.17 12.55
N LEU A 755 -17.75 3.30 12.49
CA LEU A 755 -16.78 3.23 11.39
C LEU A 755 -16.76 1.87 10.68
N ALA A 756 -16.70 1.87 9.35
CA ALA A 756 -16.37 0.68 8.55
C ALA A 756 -15.23 0.96 7.56
N VAL A 757 -14.43 -0.08 7.25
CA VAL A 757 -13.31 -0.01 6.30
C VAL A 757 -13.44 -1.14 5.28
N ILE A 758 -13.51 -0.76 4.00
CA ILE A 758 -13.76 -1.64 2.86
C ILE A 758 -12.60 -1.51 1.88
N ILE A 759 -11.83 -2.59 1.71
CA ILE A 759 -10.72 -2.65 0.76
C ILE A 759 -11.27 -2.93 -0.63
N VAL A 760 -10.95 -2.06 -1.58
CA VAL A 760 -11.40 -2.13 -2.98
C VAL A 760 -10.28 -2.67 -3.85
N LYS A 761 -10.47 -3.82 -4.50
CA LYS A 761 -9.44 -4.44 -5.36
C LYS A 761 -9.89 -4.40 -6.83
N LYS A 762 -9.43 -3.38 -7.56
CA LYS A 762 -9.66 -3.18 -9.01
C LYS A 762 -8.97 -4.22 -9.92
N ARG A 763 -8.10 -5.08 -9.42
CA ARG A 763 -7.26 -6.00 -10.24
C ARG A 763 -7.27 -7.41 -9.65
N GLY A 764 -7.87 -8.35 -10.37
CA GLY A 764 -7.93 -9.76 -10.01
C GLY A 764 -8.28 -10.64 -11.21
N ASN A 765 -8.07 -11.95 -11.07
CA ASN A 765 -8.26 -12.92 -12.15
C ASN A 765 -9.73 -13.36 -12.32
N ALA A 766 -10.57 -13.20 -11.29
CA ALA A 766 -11.99 -13.55 -11.34
C ALA A 766 -12.74 -12.92 -12.52
N ARG A 767 -13.45 -13.75 -13.29
CA ARG A 767 -14.38 -13.42 -14.37
C ARG A 767 -15.68 -14.17 -14.10
N PHE A 768 -16.78 -13.51 -14.40
CA PHE A 768 -18.12 -14.05 -14.30
C PHE A 768 -18.80 -13.92 -15.66
N PHE A 769 -19.58 -14.93 -16.02
CA PHE A 769 -20.32 -15.03 -17.27
C PHE A 769 -21.77 -15.35 -16.91
N GLN A 770 -22.73 -14.58 -17.43
CA GLN A 770 -24.15 -14.83 -17.22
C GLN A 770 -24.63 -15.84 -18.26
N GLN A 771 -25.22 -16.93 -17.79
CA GLN A 771 -25.80 -17.96 -18.65
C GLN A 771 -27.29 -17.67 -18.87
N ASP A 772 -27.66 -17.51 -20.14
CA ASP A 772 -29.04 -17.31 -20.59
C ASP A 772 -29.40 -18.45 -21.56
N GLY A 773 -29.95 -19.54 -21.00
CA GLY A 773 -30.15 -20.80 -21.70
C GLY A 773 -28.83 -21.40 -22.22
N ARG A 774 -28.57 -21.27 -23.53
CA ARG A 774 -27.33 -21.66 -24.21
C ARG A 774 -26.38 -20.48 -24.49
N ASN A 775 -26.84 -19.25 -24.31
CA ASN A 775 -26.05 -18.04 -24.58
C ASN A 775 -25.19 -17.67 -23.36
N ILE A 776 -23.99 -17.15 -23.61
CA ILE A 776 -23.02 -16.78 -22.57
C ILE A 776 -22.61 -15.32 -22.79
N GLN A 777 -22.99 -14.46 -21.85
CA GLN A 777 -22.80 -13.01 -21.95
C GLN A 777 -22.09 -12.41 -20.73
N ASN A 778 -21.71 -11.14 -20.84
CA ASN A 778 -21.26 -10.37 -19.68
C ASN A 778 -22.42 -10.22 -18.70
N PRO A 779 -22.25 -10.49 -17.38
CA PRO A 779 -23.28 -10.22 -16.39
C PRO A 779 -23.64 -8.73 -16.36
N GLN A 780 -24.90 -8.46 -16.04
CA GLN A 780 -25.42 -7.10 -16.05
C GLN A 780 -24.84 -6.24 -14.91
N PRO A 781 -24.76 -4.91 -15.09
CA PRO A 781 -24.43 -3.99 -14.01
C PRO A 781 -25.41 -4.15 -12.86
N GLY A 782 -24.89 -4.36 -11.64
CA GLY A 782 -25.68 -4.73 -10.46
C GLY A 782 -25.46 -6.17 -10.00
N THR A 783 -24.82 -7.05 -10.79
CA THR A 783 -24.50 -8.42 -10.36
C THR A 783 -23.54 -8.44 -9.17
N ILE A 784 -23.95 -9.13 -8.09
CA ILE A 784 -23.17 -9.40 -6.88
C ILE A 784 -22.85 -10.90 -6.82
N VAL A 785 -21.62 -11.23 -6.44
CA VAL A 785 -21.18 -12.58 -6.06
C VAL A 785 -20.52 -12.51 -4.70
N ASP A 786 -21.21 -12.97 -3.65
CA ASP A 786 -20.75 -12.95 -2.25
C ASP A 786 -20.44 -14.35 -1.69
N HIS A 787 -20.73 -15.42 -2.42
CA HIS A 787 -20.48 -16.82 -2.00
C HIS A 787 -19.78 -17.66 -3.06
N THR A 788 -19.47 -18.93 -2.72
CA THR A 788 -18.84 -19.99 -3.55
C THR A 788 -17.42 -19.73 -4.05
N VAL A 789 -17.12 -18.52 -4.54
CA VAL A 789 -15.83 -18.10 -5.10
C VAL A 789 -15.19 -16.94 -4.31
N THR A 790 -15.78 -16.63 -3.15
CA THR A 790 -15.31 -15.69 -2.13
C THR A 790 -14.58 -16.45 -1.01
N ASN A 791 -13.97 -15.76 -0.05
CA ASN A 791 -13.14 -16.40 0.98
C ASN A 791 -13.94 -16.70 2.25
N ALA A 792 -13.91 -17.94 2.74
CA ALA A 792 -14.70 -18.38 3.89
C ALA A 792 -14.48 -17.53 5.16
N GLU A 793 -13.24 -17.09 5.40
CA GLU A 793 -12.87 -16.31 6.59
C GLU A 793 -13.09 -14.79 6.45
N TRP A 794 -13.45 -14.28 5.27
CA TRP A 794 -13.56 -12.84 5.01
C TRP A 794 -15.01 -12.42 4.79
N TYR A 795 -15.39 -11.24 5.30
CA TYR A 795 -16.58 -10.55 4.83
C TYR A 795 -16.29 -9.88 3.47
N ASP A 796 -16.24 -10.69 2.42
CA ASP A 796 -15.88 -10.26 1.06
C ASP A 796 -16.97 -10.57 0.01
N PHE A 797 -17.06 -9.69 -1.00
CA PHE A 797 -17.96 -9.85 -2.14
C PHE A 797 -17.37 -9.23 -3.41
N TYR A 798 -17.82 -9.72 -4.56
CA TYR A 798 -17.61 -9.09 -5.86
C TYR A 798 -18.86 -8.32 -6.29
N LEU A 799 -18.67 -7.18 -6.95
CA LEU A 799 -19.73 -6.44 -7.63
C LEU A 799 -19.28 -6.09 -9.05
N ILE A 800 -20.13 -6.40 -10.03
CA ILE A 800 -20.03 -5.91 -11.41
C ILE A 800 -20.88 -4.64 -11.48
N SER A 801 -20.24 -3.49 -11.33
CA SER A 801 -20.94 -2.20 -11.36
C SER A 801 -20.99 -1.53 -12.73
N GLN A 802 -20.21 -1.97 -13.73
CA GLN A 802 -20.10 -1.30 -15.05
C GLN A 802 -20.39 -2.24 -16.23
N CYS A 803 -21.01 -1.71 -17.30
CA CYS A 803 -21.14 -2.42 -18.57
C CYS A 803 -19.82 -2.41 -19.37
N ALA A 804 -19.42 -3.55 -19.93
CA ALA A 804 -18.26 -3.67 -20.80
C ALA A 804 -18.69 -3.69 -22.28
N ARG A 805 -18.43 -2.59 -23.01
CA ARG A 805 -18.78 -2.44 -24.44
C ARG A 805 -17.95 -3.31 -25.39
N GLN A 806 -16.83 -3.87 -24.92
CA GLN A 806 -15.94 -4.77 -25.64
C GLN A 806 -15.25 -5.71 -24.64
N GLY A 807 -15.01 -6.96 -25.04
CA GLY A 807 -14.38 -7.98 -24.21
C GLY A 807 -15.24 -8.45 -23.02
N THR A 808 -14.65 -9.28 -22.16
CA THR A 808 -15.28 -9.71 -20.91
C THR A 808 -15.23 -8.62 -19.84
N VAL A 809 -16.31 -8.45 -19.08
CA VAL A 809 -16.35 -7.54 -17.93
C VAL A 809 -15.46 -8.06 -16.78
N ALA A 810 -14.77 -7.14 -16.11
CA ALA A 810 -13.94 -7.45 -14.95
C ALA A 810 -14.66 -6.97 -13.66
N PRO A 811 -15.07 -7.86 -12.75
CA PRO A 811 -15.68 -7.48 -11.48
C PRO A 811 -14.71 -6.67 -10.61
N THR A 812 -15.23 -5.96 -9.62
CA THR A 812 -14.42 -5.40 -8.52
C THR A 812 -14.68 -6.22 -7.27
N HIS A 813 -13.60 -6.58 -6.55
CA HIS A 813 -13.67 -7.27 -5.26
C HIS A 813 -13.64 -6.24 -4.13
N TYR A 814 -14.45 -6.47 -3.10
CA TYR A 814 -14.59 -5.65 -1.90
C TYR A 814 -14.41 -6.57 -0.69
N ASN A 815 -13.53 -6.22 0.24
CA ASN A 815 -13.37 -6.93 1.52
C ASN A 815 -13.58 -5.96 2.69
N VAL A 816 -14.55 -6.25 3.56
CA VAL A 816 -14.86 -5.45 4.75
C VAL A 816 -13.98 -5.92 5.91
N ILE A 817 -12.83 -5.24 6.08
CA ILE A 817 -11.83 -5.61 7.10
C ILE A 817 -12.17 -5.07 8.50
N TRP A 818 -13.13 -4.16 8.60
CA TRP A 818 -13.61 -3.60 9.87
C TRP A 818 -15.04 -3.08 9.68
N ASP A 819 -15.97 -3.38 10.59
CA ASP A 819 -17.30 -2.77 10.63
C ASP A 819 -17.85 -2.65 12.06
N GLY A 820 -18.11 -1.41 12.50
CA GLY A 820 -18.87 -1.07 13.70
C GLY A 820 -20.19 -0.32 13.39
N THR A 821 -20.62 -0.25 12.12
CA THR A 821 -21.79 0.52 11.66
C THR A 821 -23.12 -0.15 11.91
N ASN A 822 -23.11 -1.46 12.21
CA ASN A 822 -24.29 -2.33 12.32
C ASN A 822 -25.17 -2.26 11.05
N PHE A 823 -24.55 -2.16 9.86
CA PHE A 823 -25.25 -2.27 8.59
C PHE A 823 -25.45 -3.75 8.23
N LYS A 824 -26.60 -4.07 7.64
CA LYS A 824 -26.83 -5.40 7.03
C LYS A 824 -25.95 -5.55 5.79
N VAL A 825 -25.66 -6.78 5.40
CA VAL A 825 -24.88 -7.10 4.20
C VAL A 825 -25.37 -6.35 2.96
N ASP A 826 -26.68 -6.41 2.67
CA ASP A 826 -27.29 -5.68 1.55
C ASP A 826 -27.16 -4.16 1.65
N HIS A 827 -27.04 -3.58 2.85
CA HIS A 827 -26.88 -2.13 2.99
C HIS A 827 -25.48 -1.72 2.50
N ILE A 828 -24.43 -2.47 2.85
CA ILE A 828 -23.06 -2.24 2.37
C ILE A 828 -22.97 -2.52 0.87
N GLN A 829 -23.52 -3.63 0.39
CA GLN A 829 -23.52 -4.00 -1.03
C GLN A 829 -24.28 -2.96 -1.90
N ARG A 830 -25.51 -2.58 -1.51
CA ARG A 830 -26.31 -1.58 -2.24
C ARG A 830 -25.71 -0.18 -2.13
N LEU A 831 -25.15 0.21 -0.99
CA LEU A 831 -24.42 1.49 -0.87
C LEU A 831 -23.21 1.52 -1.82
N THR A 832 -22.44 0.43 -1.89
CA THR A 832 -21.30 0.30 -2.82
C THR A 832 -21.76 0.50 -4.27
N TYR A 833 -22.88 -0.11 -4.67
CA TYR A 833 -23.44 0.08 -6.01
C TYR A 833 -23.98 1.51 -6.24
N LYS A 834 -24.74 2.09 -5.31
CA LYS A 834 -25.20 3.50 -5.38
C LYS A 834 -24.02 4.46 -5.59
N LEU A 835 -22.94 4.29 -4.84
CA LEU A 835 -21.73 5.11 -4.97
C LEU A 835 -21.02 4.98 -6.33
N CYS A 836 -21.19 3.87 -7.05
CA CYS A 836 -20.69 3.72 -8.43
C CYS A 836 -21.40 4.62 -9.46
N HIS A 837 -22.48 5.32 -9.09
CA HIS A 837 -23.21 6.23 -9.97
C HIS A 837 -22.80 7.71 -9.82
N LEU A 838 -22.08 8.09 -8.76
CA LEU A 838 -21.89 9.50 -8.35
C LEU A 838 -20.61 10.17 -8.91
N TYR A 839 -20.09 9.69 -10.04
CA TYR A 839 -18.84 10.17 -10.64
C TYR A 839 -19.08 11.08 -11.86
N TYR A 840 -19.11 12.40 -11.63
CA TYR A 840 -19.61 13.40 -12.59
C TYR A 840 -18.88 13.50 -13.94
N ASN A 841 -17.69 12.93 -14.08
CA ASN A 841 -17.00 12.86 -15.39
C ASN A 841 -17.58 11.78 -16.34
N TRP A 842 -18.52 10.95 -15.87
CA TRP A 842 -19.17 9.91 -16.66
C TRP A 842 -20.64 9.78 -16.27
N PRO A 843 -21.60 10.21 -17.11
CA PRO A 843 -23.03 10.00 -16.88
C PRO A 843 -23.41 8.55 -17.19
N GLY A 844 -23.01 7.67 -16.28
CA GLY A 844 -23.12 6.22 -16.35
C GLY A 844 -22.49 5.59 -15.11
N THR A 845 -22.67 4.29 -14.93
CA THR A 845 -22.04 3.56 -13.83
C THR A 845 -20.52 3.43 -14.03
N ILE A 846 -19.72 3.51 -12.96
CA ILE A 846 -18.28 3.23 -12.98
C ILE A 846 -17.87 2.05 -12.09
N ARG A 847 -16.71 1.45 -12.39
CA ARG A 847 -16.19 0.22 -11.76
C ARG A 847 -15.98 0.23 -10.23
N VAL A 848 -15.97 1.40 -9.60
CA VAL A 848 -15.75 1.57 -8.15
C VAL A 848 -16.57 2.74 -7.60
N PRO A 849 -16.78 2.85 -6.28
CA PRO A 849 -17.34 4.03 -5.64
C PRO A 849 -16.69 5.33 -6.14
N ALA A 850 -17.52 6.36 -6.37
CA ALA A 850 -17.07 7.63 -6.90
C ALA A 850 -15.92 8.24 -6.09
N VAL A 851 -15.97 8.14 -4.76
CA VAL A 851 -14.90 8.60 -3.85
C VAL A 851 -13.52 7.99 -4.17
N CYS A 852 -13.43 6.69 -4.48
CA CYS A 852 -12.17 6.04 -4.85
C CYS A 852 -11.67 6.53 -6.22
N GLN A 853 -12.60 6.81 -7.14
CA GLN A 853 -12.24 7.32 -8.46
C GLN A 853 -11.83 8.80 -8.42
N TYR A 854 -12.42 9.61 -7.53
CA TYR A 854 -11.96 10.96 -7.24
C TYR A 854 -10.58 10.95 -6.56
N ALA A 855 -10.35 10.09 -5.57
CA ALA A 855 -9.04 9.93 -4.92
C ALA A 855 -7.96 9.53 -5.94
N HIS A 856 -8.23 8.51 -6.75
CA HIS A 856 -7.35 8.09 -7.85
C HIS A 856 -7.04 9.23 -8.84
N LYS A 857 -8.04 10.03 -9.23
CA LYS A 857 -7.83 11.18 -10.13
C LYS A 857 -7.01 12.30 -9.49
N LEU A 858 -7.16 12.53 -8.19
CA LEU A 858 -6.40 13.53 -7.45
C LEU A 858 -4.95 13.08 -7.25
N ALA A 859 -4.71 11.86 -6.79
CA ALA A 859 -3.37 11.28 -6.63
C ALA A 859 -2.61 11.24 -7.97
N PHE A 860 -3.30 10.87 -9.06
CA PHE A 860 -2.73 10.87 -10.41
C PHE A 860 -2.37 12.28 -10.90
N LEU A 861 -3.24 13.29 -10.73
CA LEU A 861 -2.95 14.68 -11.12
C LEU A 861 -1.71 15.21 -10.38
N VAL A 862 -1.65 14.98 -9.07
CA VAL A 862 -0.62 15.55 -8.21
C VAL A 862 0.72 14.80 -8.39
N GLY A 863 0.69 13.46 -8.45
CA GLY A 863 1.88 12.63 -8.64
C GLY A 863 2.40 12.50 -10.09
N GLN A 864 1.63 12.92 -11.11
CA GLN A 864 2.08 12.90 -12.51
C GLN A 864 2.34 14.30 -13.11
N SER A 865 1.72 15.37 -12.58
CA SER A 865 1.82 16.73 -13.14
C SER A 865 2.35 17.78 -12.16
N LEU A 866 1.85 17.83 -10.92
CA LEU A 866 2.23 18.89 -9.97
C LEU A 866 3.60 18.64 -9.31
N HIS A 867 3.80 17.46 -8.74
CA HIS A 867 5.02 17.07 -8.00
C HIS A 867 5.37 17.98 -6.80
N GLN A 868 4.39 18.63 -6.18
CA GLN A 868 4.55 19.47 -4.98
C GLN A 868 3.33 19.34 -4.08
N ASP A 869 3.54 19.43 -2.77
CA ASP A 869 2.49 19.61 -1.78
C ASP A 869 1.76 20.95 -1.96
N PHE A 870 0.51 21.02 -1.50
CA PHE A 870 -0.20 22.29 -1.36
C PHE A 870 0.25 22.96 -0.05
N ASN A 871 0.95 24.10 -0.12
CA ASN A 871 1.33 24.87 1.07
C ASN A 871 0.11 25.29 1.89
N ASP A 872 0.24 25.36 3.23
CA ASP A 872 -0.88 25.66 4.15
C ASP A 872 -1.62 26.98 3.87
N MET A 873 -0.94 27.98 3.29
CA MET A 873 -1.57 29.24 2.86
C MET A 873 -2.45 29.10 1.60
N ASN A 874 -2.16 28.12 0.74
CA ASN A 874 -2.88 27.89 -0.52
C ASN A 874 -3.96 26.80 -0.38
N LEU A 875 -3.86 25.98 0.67
CA LEU A 875 -4.80 24.92 1.05
C LEU A 875 -6.26 25.40 1.19
N LEU A 876 -6.48 26.67 1.54
CA LEU A 876 -7.82 27.26 1.71
C LEU A 876 -8.59 27.57 0.40
N LYS A 877 -7.96 27.51 -0.78
CA LYS A 877 -8.58 27.99 -2.03
C LYS A 877 -8.65 26.98 -3.18
N ILE A 878 -7.71 26.04 -3.29
CA ILE A 878 -7.66 25.11 -4.43
C ILE A 878 -8.61 23.91 -4.24
N ILE A 879 -8.95 23.58 -3.00
CA ILE A 879 -9.81 22.44 -2.65
C ILE A 879 -11.07 22.87 -1.88
N ARG A 880 -11.70 23.95 -2.34
CA ARG A 880 -13.11 24.24 -2.05
C ARG A 880 -13.96 23.93 -3.27
N TRP A 881 -14.30 22.65 -3.46
CA TRP A 881 -15.35 22.21 -4.40
C TRP A 881 -16.76 22.44 -3.79
N THR A 882 -16.89 23.54 -3.05
CA THR A 882 -18.09 24.02 -2.37
C THR A 882 -17.92 25.49 -1.98
N PHE A 883 -18.89 26.30 -2.39
CA PHE A 883 -19.23 27.64 -1.90
C PHE A 883 -18.42 28.88 -2.32
N ASN A 884 -19.14 30.00 -2.33
CA ASN A 884 -18.80 31.31 -2.89
C ASN A 884 -18.20 32.24 -1.79
N PRO A 885 -17.05 32.91 -2.02
CA PRO A 885 -16.40 33.75 -1.02
C PRO A 885 -16.96 35.19 -0.98
N GLN A 886 -18.07 35.40 -0.26
CA GLN A 886 -18.44 36.72 0.27
C GLN A 886 -18.59 36.67 1.80
N LYS A 887 -18.29 37.79 2.47
CA LYS A 887 -18.16 37.96 3.93
C LYS A 887 -16.97 37.23 4.60
N TYR A 888 -15.75 37.67 4.27
CA TYR A 888 -14.61 37.63 5.19
C TYR A 888 -13.82 38.95 5.14
N SER A 889 -14.40 40.01 5.71
CA SER A 889 -13.68 41.21 6.11
C SER A 889 -13.29 41.09 7.59
N PHE A 890 -11.99 41.21 7.89
CA PHE A 890 -11.53 41.29 9.27
C PHE A 890 -11.90 42.66 9.85
N ILE A 891 -12.82 42.71 10.81
CA ILE A 891 -13.01 43.89 11.66
C ILE A 891 -12.10 43.74 12.87
N THR A 892 -10.93 44.38 12.80
CA THR A 892 -9.99 44.49 13.91
C THR A 892 -10.52 45.48 14.94
N ALA A 893 -11.36 45.02 15.87
CA ALA A 893 -11.95 45.87 16.90
C ALA A 893 -10.89 46.37 17.90
N ARG A 894 -10.40 47.60 17.72
CA ARG A 894 -9.46 48.26 18.65
C ARG A 894 -9.64 49.79 18.75
N SER A 895 -10.87 50.23 18.98
CA SER A 895 -11.20 51.62 19.33
C SER A 895 -12.52 51.67 20.13
N CYS A 896 -12.87 52.85 20.64
CA CYS A 896 -14.03 53.15 21.51
C CYS A 896 -13.87 52.80 23.01
N LEU A 897 -13.05 53.62 23.69
CA LEU A 897 -13.31 53.98 25.09
C LEU A 897 -14.53 54.92 25.14
N GLY A 898 -15.32 54.82 26.21
CA GLY A 898 -16.25 55.87 26.64
C GLY A 898 -17.69 55.79 26.11
N SER A 899 -18.59 55.27 26.93
CA SER A 899 -19.76 56.02 27.42
C SER A 899 -20.41 55.29 28.61
N ILE A 900 -21.05 56.04 29.51
CA ILE A 900 -21.57 55.55 30.78
C ILE A 900 -23.06 55.17 30.63
N GLY A 901 -23.46 54.06 31.24
CA GLY A 901 -24.87 53.66 31.37
C GLY A 901 -25.05 52.72 32.57
N GLN A 902 -25.59 53.23 33.67
CA GLN A 902 -25.86 52.44 34.88
C GLN A 902 -27.16 51.66 34.76
N VAL A 903 -27.14 50.36 35.06
CA VAL A 903 -28.21 49.70 35.80
C VAL A 903 -27.55 48.83 36.88
N ARG A 904 -28.09 48.89 38.10
CA ARG A 904 -27.54 48.27 39.32
C ARG A 904 -28.67 47.50 40.00
N LEU A 905 -28.48 46.21 40.28
CA LEU A 905 -29.23 45.34 41.22
C LEU A 905 -28.62 43.91 41.07
N GLN A 906 -28.42 43.08 42.09
CA GLN A 906 -28.09 43.33 43.51
C GLN A 906 -27.44 42.03 44.06
N THR A 907 -26.40 42.11 44.89
CA THR A 907 -25.74 40.93 45.49
C THR A 907 -26.28 40.67 46.90
N THR A 908 -26.38 39.39 47.29
CA THR A 908 -26.75 38.97 48.67
C THR A 908 -26.04 37.70 49.10
N ASP A 909 -25.65 37.68 50.37
CA ASP A 909 -24.75 36.73 51.03
C ASP A 909 -25.28 36.51 52.49
N VAL A 910 -24.83 35.57 53.33
CA VAL A 910 -23.65 34.71 53.31
C VAL A 910 -24.06 33.22 53.56
N PRO A 911 -23.63 32.39 54.57
CA PRO A 911 -24.07 30.97 54.71
C PRO A 911 -24.95 30.82 56.01
N PRO A 912 -25.05 29.66 56.73
CA PRO A 912 -24.68 28.26 56.45
C PRO A 912 -25.75 27.20 56.84
N LYS A 913 -25.45 25.91 56.58
CA LYS A 913 -25.52 24.80 57.57
C LYS A 913 -25.07 23.45 56.98
N GLU A 914 -24.53 22.58 57.84
CA GLU A 914 -24.09 21.22 57.51
C GLU A 914 -24.91 20.17 58.27
N GLU A 915 -25.10 19.00 57.63
CA GLU A 915 -25.33 17.67 58.23
C GLU A 915 -26.59 17.37 59.10
N PRO A 916 -26.94 16.07 59.36
CA PRO A 916 -26.36 14.80 58.85
C PRO A 916 -27.41 13.81 58.24
N LEU A 917 -26.95 12.59 57.89
CA LEU A 917 -27.74 11.33 57.66
C LEU A 917 -28.57 11.23 56.34
N ALA A 918 -28.71 10.07 55.66
CA ALA A 918 -28.11 8.73 55.82
C ALA A 918 -28.05 7.95 54.47
N ASP A 919 -27.38 6.80 54.49
CA ASP A 919 -27.05 5.91 53.35
C ASP A 919 -28.24 5.21 52.68
N VAL A 920 -28.25 5.18 51.34
CA VAL A 920 -29.01 4.21 50.51
C VAL A 920 -28.16 3.76 49.31
N SER A 921 -27.78 2.48 49.30
CA SER A 921 -26.92 1.89 48.27
C SER A 921 -27.57 1.80 46.88
N THR A 922 -26.91 2.35 45.86
CA THR A 922 -27.13 2.00 44.45
C THR A 922 -25.82 1.54 43.79
N LYS A 923 -25.83 0.34 43.20
CA LYS A 923 -24.64 -0.26 42.59
C LYS A 923 -24.38 0.31 41.19
N VAL A 924 -23.35 1.16 41.08
CA VAL A 924 -22.83 1.64 39.78
C VAL A 924 -21.67 0.73 39.35
N THR A 925 -21.78 0.13 38.16
CA THR A 925 -20.67 -0.61 37.53
C THR A 925 -19.70 0.38 36.86
N PRO A 926 -18.42 0.46 37.25
CA PRO A 926 -17.47 1.36 36.60
C PRO A 926 -17.14 0.93 35.16
N MET A 927 -17.13 1.87 34.23
CA MET A 927 -16.63 1.64 32.86
C MET A 927 -15.11 1.40 32.87
N LYS A 928 -14.62 0.48 32.04
CA LYS A 928 -13.18 0.31 31.80
C LYS A 928 -12.59 1.58 31.18
N LYS A 929 -11.67 2.24 31.89
CA LYS A 929 -10.65 3.11 31.28
C LYS A 929 -9.48 2.26 30.80
N SER A 930 -8.93 2.59 29.64
CA SER A 930 -7.65 2.04 29.15
C SER A 930 -6.48 2.68 29.92
N ASN A 931 -6.22 2.19 31.12
CA ASN A 931 -5.07 2.61 31.94
C ASN A 931 -3.75 2.05 31.41
N LEU A 932 -2.62 2.59 31.89
CA LEU A 932 -1.22 2.20 31.62
C LEU A 932 -0.87 0.71 31.85
N MET A 933 -1.81 -0.10 32.31
CA MET A 933 -1.63 -1.47 32.82
C MET A 933 -1.16 -2.47 31.74
N GLU A 934 -1.34 -2.17 30.46
CA GLU A 934 -0.90 -3.06 29.35
C GLU A 934 0.63 -3.21 29.28
N PHE A 935 1.40 -2.31 29.91
CA PHE A 935 2.86 -2.42 30.06
C PHE A 935 3.29 -3.20 31.33
N PHE A 936 2.35 -3.80 32.07
CA PHE A 936 2.59 -4.51 33.33
C PHE A 936 2.19 -5.97 33.21
N ASP A 937 3.13 -6.89 33.46
CA ASP A 937 2.84 -8.32 33.53
C ASP A 937 2.01 -8.61 34.80
N THR A 938 0.69 -8.68 34.65
CA THR A 938 -0.37 -8.86 35.66
C THR A 938 -0.62 -7.71 36.67
N SER A 939 -1.89 -7.56 37.05
CA SER A 939 -2.45 -6.42 37.79
C SER A 939 -2.32 -6.56 39.32
N GLY A 940 -1.10 -6.57 39.86
CA GLY A 940 -0.85 -6.73 41.30
C GLY A 940 -0.07 -5.58 41.98
N SER A 941 0.91 -4.97 41.31
CA SER A 941 2.03 -4.28 41.98
C SER A 941 2.21 -2.80 41.59
N VAL A 942 1.11 -2.04 41.54
CA VAL A 942 1.11 -0.60 41.20
C VAL A 942 0.99 0.32 42.42
N HIS A 943 0.46 -0.16 43.55
CA HIS A 943 0.26 0.63 44.78
C HIS A 943 0.97 0.08 46.03
N GLU A 944 1.89 -0.87 45.88
CA GLU A 944 2.75 -1.31 46.99
C GLU A 944 3.91 -0.32 47.21
N SER A 945 3.91 0.36 48.36
CA SER A 945 4.94 1.35 48.71
C SER A 945 6.34 0.76 48.93
N LYS A 946 6.50 -0.57 48.90
CA LYS A 946 7.78 -1.29 48.92
C LYS A 946 7.80 -2.47 47.93
N VAL A 947 7.85 -2.18 46.63
CA VAL A 947 8.18 -3.20 45.61
C VAL A 947 9.60 -3.76 45.86
N ILE A 948 9.67 -5.02 46.26
CA ILE A 948 10.92 -5.78 46.40
C ILE A 948 11.55 -5.90 45.01
N HIS A 949 12.79 -5.44 44.87
CA HIS A 949 13.54 -5.46 43.62
C HIS A 949 14.93 -6.06 43.84
N GLY A 950 15.43 -6.77 42.84
CA GLY A 950 16.73 -7.43 42.91
C GLY A 950 17.91 -6.46 42.96
N ARG A 951 19.07 -6.98 43.38
CA ARG A 951 20.36 -6.33 43.15
C ARG A 951 20.72 -6.34 41.65
N TRP A 952 21.69 -5.51 41.28
CA TRP A 952 22.29 -5.58 39.95
C TRP A 952 23.19 -6.81 39.80
N TRP A 953 23.50 -7.16 38.55
CA TRP A 953 24.41 -8.24 38.21
C TRP A 953 25.87 -7.80 38.31
N TYR A 954 26.72 -8.58 38.98
CA TYR A 954 28.15 -8.33 39.05
C TYR A 954 28.88 -8.92 37.83
N VAL A 955 29.99 -8.28 37.43
CA VAL A 955 30.77 -8.65 36.24
C VAL A 955 31.20 -10.12 36.29
N ASP A 956 31.67 -10.61 37.43
CA ASP A 956 32.17 -11.99 37.57
C ASP A 956 31.07 -13.06 37.45
N GLU A 957 29.83 -12.74 37.85
CA GLU A 957 28.69 -13.64 37.67
C GLU A 957 28.30 -13.73 36.19
N LEU A 958 28.42 -12.63 35.46
CA LEU A 958 28.16 -12.54 34.03
C LEU A 958 29.27 -13.23 33.21
N ARG A 959 30.53 -13.19 33.67
CA ARG A 959 31.65 -13.96 33.11
C ARG A 959 31.40 -15.47 33.12
N LEU A 960 30.52 -15.97 34.00
CA LEU A 960 30.12 -17.38 34.09
C LEU A 960 28.86 -17.74 33.26
N LYS A 961 28.21 -16.79 32.57
CA LYS A 961 27.01 -17.06 31.73
C LYS A 961 27.36 -17.24 30.25
N SER A 962 26.60 -18.05 29.52
CA SER A 962 26.82 -18.20 28.07
C SER A 962 26.53 -16.90 27.31
N ASN A 963 27.05 -16.73 26.09
CA ASN A 963 26.72 -15.56 25.26
C ASN A 963 25.22 -15.50 24.93
N GLU A 964 24.53 -16.64 24.82
CA GLU A 964 23.09 -16.67 24.62
C GLU A 964 22.33 -16.19 25.87
N ASP A 965 22.80 -16.55 27.07
CA ASP A 965 22.19 -16.11 28.32
C ASP A 965 22.45 -14.64 28.61
N LEU A 966 23.64 -14.11 28.28
CA LEU A 966 23.90 -12.67 28.32
C LEU A 966 22.96 -11.91 27.36
N HIS A 967 22.67 -12.46 26.18
CA HIS A 967 21.74 -11.86 25.23
C HIS A 967 20.28 -11.92 25.71
N LYS A 968 19.85 -13.03 26.33
CA LYS A 968 18.54 -13.13 27.01
C LYS A 968 18.43 -12.12 28.16
N LEU A 969 19.45 -12.03 29.01
CA LEU A 969 19.49 -11.13 30.17
C LEU A 969 19.44 -9.66 29.75
N TRP A 970 20.16 -9.31 28.68
CA TRP A 970 20.09 -7.98 28.04
C TRP A 970 18.67 -7.64 27.59
N TYR A 971 17.95 -8.58 26.98
CA TYR A 971 16.56 -8.36 26.53
C TYR A 971 15.59 -8.16 27.71
N VAL A 972 15.76 -8.93 28.79
CA VAL A 972 14.97 -8.77 30.03
C VAL A 972 15.22 -7.39 30.67
N LEU A 973 16.49 -7.00 30.82
CA LEU A 973 16.86 -5.67 31.34
C LEU A 973 16.35 -4.54 30.44
N LEU A 974 16.33 -4.72 29.12
CA LEU A 974 15.76 -3.75 28.18
C LEU A 974 14.23 -3.62 28.32
N LYS A 975 13.48 -4.72 28.54
CA LYS A 975 12.04 -4.66 28.83
C LYS A 975 11.78 -3.87 30.12
N GLU A 976 12.50 -4.19 31.20
CA GLU A 976 12.35 -3.52 32.49
C GLU A 976 12.79 -2.04 32.44
N ARG A 977 13.90 -1.70 31.76
CA ARG A 977 14.32 -0.29 31.58
C ARG A 977 13.26 0.53 30.87
N ASN A 978 12.70 0.02 29.77
CA ASN A 978 11.65 0.70 29.02
C ASN A 978 10.41 0.91 29.89
N ARG A 979 9.97 -0.14 30.62
CA ARG A 979 8.85 -0.07 31.56
C ARG A 979 9.08 0.97 32.66
N LEU A 980 10.26 0.99 33.28
CA LEU A 980 10.59 1.96 34.35
C LEU A 980 10.62 3.40 33.83
N LEU A 981 11.13 3.65 32.63
CA LEU A 981 11.11 4.98 32.01
C LEU A 981 9.69 5.43 31.63
N THR A 982 8.85 4.53 31.14
CA THR A 982 7.41 4.81 30.91
C THR A 982 6.68 5.11 32.22
N MET A 983 7.00 4.41 33.31
CA MET A 983 6.47 4.72 34.64
C MET A 983 6.96 6.08 35.14
N GLU A 984 8.26 6.40 35.01
CA GLU A 984 8.81 7.67 35.49
C GLU A 984 8.12 8.86 34.80
N GLU A 985 7.91 8.79 33.48
CA GLU A 985 7.26 9.87 32.72
C GLU A 985 5.75 10.00 33.04
N GLU A 986 5.04 8.89 33.33
CA GLU A 986 3.65 8.95 33.79
C GLU A 986 3.56 9.56 35.21
N TYR A 987 4.45 9.19 36.14
CA TYR A 987 4.50 9.80 37.47
C TYR A 987 4.81 11.31 37.38
N ARG A 988 5.71 11.73 36.48
CA ARG A 988 5.96 13.16 36.16
C ARG A 988 4.72 13.85 35.59
N TYR A 989 3.95 13.18 34.71
CA TYR A 989 2.72 13.71 34.13
C TYR A 989 1.63 13.91 35.18
N GLN A 990 1.43 12.91 36.06
CA GLN A 990 0.50 12.97 37.20
C GLN A 990 0.99 13.87 38.34
N ARG A 991 2.26 14.30 38.31
CA ARG A 991 2.98 15.10 39.33
C ARG A 991 3.20 14.38 40.67
N GLU A 992 3.26 13.06 40.65
CA GLU A 992 3.58 12.23 41.81
C GLU A 992 5.07 11.86 41.85
N LEU A 993 5.57 11.47 43.03
CA LEU A 993 6.95 11.05 43.21
C LEU A 993 7.14 9.60 42.74
N PHE A 994 7.97 9.39 41.73
CA PHE A 994 8.26 8.06 41.17
C PHE A 994 8.84 7.10 42.23
N PRO A 995 8.21 5.94 42.52
CA PRO A 995 8.61 5.04 43.59
C PRO A 995 9.87 4.23 43.25
N ASN A 996 10.86 4.27 44.16
CA ASN A 996 12.13 3.55 44.09
C ASN A 996 12.95 3.81 42.81
N PRO A 997 13.39 5.07 42.55
CA PRO A 997 14.11 5.46 41.34
C PRO A 997 15.40 4.66 41.11
N GLU A 998 16.06 4.20 42.18
CA GLU A 998 17.26 3.34 42.15
C GLU A 998 17.11 2.08 41.27
N ARG A 999 15.88 1.64 40.98
CA ARG A 999 15.63 0.52 40.04
C ARG A 999 16.16 0.81 38.64
N ILE A 1000 16.11 2.07 38.19
CA ILE A 1000 16.66 2.48 36.88
C ILE A 1000 18.18 2.31 36.90
N ASP A 1001 18.85 2.86 37.91
CA ASP A 1001 20.31 2.79 38.06
C ASP A 1001 20.81 1.32 38.11
N LYS A 1002 20.13 0.46 38.88
CA LYS A 1002 20.47 -0.97 39.03
C LYS A 1002 20.31 -1.75 37.72
N VAL A 1003 19.34 -1.38 36.88
CA VAL A 1003 19.17 -1.95 35.54
C VAL A 1003 20.25 -1.45 34.58
N GLU A 1004 20.58 -0.15 34.59
CA GLU A 1004 21.63 0.41 33.73
C GLU A 1004 23.03 -0.11 34.10
N GLU A 1005 23.34 -0.27 35.39
CA GLU A 1005 24.60 -0.88 35.86
C GLU A 1005 24.71 -2.34 35.41
N SER A 1006 23.62 -3.11 35.51
CA SER A 1006 23.58 -4.49 35.01
C SER A 1006 23.83 -4.56 33.51
N MET A 1007 23.23 -3.65 32.73
CA MET A 1007 23.45 -3.56 31.28
C MET A 1007 24.90 -3.17 30.95
N ARG A 1008 25.49 -2.20 31.67
CA ARG A 1008 26.89 -1.79 31.52
C ARG A 1008 27.86 -2.94 31.79
N ASN A 1009 27.61 -3.73 32.84
CA ASN A 1009 28.40 -4.90 33.18
C ASN A 1009 28.31 -6.01 32.11
N ILE A 1010 27.13 -6.27 31.53
CA ILE A 1010 26.99 -7.19 30.38
C ILE A 1010 27.84 -6.73 29.20
N MET A 1011 27.81 -5.43 28.87
CA MET A 1011 28.64 -4.90 27.78
C MET A 1011 30.14 -5.06 28.04
N SER A 1012 30.60 -4.93 29.29
CA SER A 1012 32.00 -5.20 29.65
C SER A 1012 32.37 -6.65 29.38
N VAL A 1013 31.57 -7.62 29.86
CA VAL A 1013 31.87 -9.05 29.69
C VAL A 1013 31.83 -9.48 28.22
N THR A 1014 30.87 -9.00 27.43
CA THR A 1014 30.85 -9.28 25.99
C THR A 1014 32.08 -8.70 25.30
N ARG A 1015 32.46 -7.45 25.64
CA ARG A 1015 33.65 -6.78 25.09
C ARG A 1015 34.96 -7.49 25.47
N GLU A 1016 35.08 -7.97 26.71
CA GLU A 1016 36.22 -8.78 27.16
C GLU A 1016 36.34 -10.08 26.34
N ARG A 1017 35.21 -10.75 26.09
CA ARG A 1017 35.16 -11.98 25.26
C ARG A 1017 35.50 -11.71 23.80
N ASP A 1018 34.94 -10.65 23.21
CA ASP A 1018 35.24 -10.26 21.83
C ASP A 1018 36.73 -9.89 21.67
N ILE A 1019 37.31 -9.17 22.63
CA ILE A 1019 38.75 -8.86 22.66
C ILE A 1019 39.59 -10.14 22.75
N ALA A 1020 39.25 -11.08 23.64
CA ALA A 1020 39.97 -12.34 23.80
C ALA A 1020 39.87 -13.23 22.54
N TYR A 1021 38.70 -13.31 21.92
CA TYR A 1021 38.47 -14.04 20.67
C TYR A 1021 39.27 -13.45 19.49
N ASN A 1022 39.23 -12.12 19.31
CA ASN A 1022 40.01 -11.47 18.26
C ASN A 1022 41.53 -11.58 18.51
N LEU A 1023 41.99 -11.56 19.77
CA LEU A 1023 43.40 -11.81 20.12
C LEU A 1023 43.82 -13.23 19.74
N LEU A 1024 42.97 -14.23 19.98
CA LEU A 1024 43.23 -15.63 19.62
C LEU A 1024 43.27 -15.85 18.10
N GLU A 1025 42.32 -15.30 17.34
CA GLU A 1025 42.28 -15.52 15.88
C GLU A 1025 43.22 -14.60 15.08
N THR A 1026 43.50 -13.39 15.56
CA THR A 1026 44.17 -12.33 14.75
C THR A 1026 45.39 -11.69 15.40
N GLY A 1027 45.71 -12.03 16.65
CA GLY A 1027 46.78 -11.40 17.43
C GLY A 1027 46.51 -9.93 17.80
N LYS A 1028 45.26 -9.45 17.65
CA LYS A 1028 44.86 -8.05 17.88
C LYS A 1028 43.51 -8.00 18.60
N THR A 1029 43.28 -6.95 19.39
CA THR A 1029 42.07 -6.80 20.22
C THR A 1029 40.75 -6.58 19.45
N GLY A 1030 40.77 -6.55 18.11
CA GLY A 1030 39.61 -6.23 17.26
C GLY A 1030 39.13 -4.76 17.31
N GLU A 1031 39.34 -4.08 18.43
CA GLU A 1031 38.84 -2.73 18.66
C GLU A 1031 39.62 -1.64 17.88
N GLN A 1032 38.88 -0.86 17.10
CA GLN A 1032 39.42 0.33 16.43
C GLN A 1032 39.32 1.54 17.37
N THR A 1033 40.45 2.02 17.84
CA THR A 1033 40.54 3.13 18.80
C THR A 1033 39.90 4.42 18.25
N PRO A 1034 39.15 5.19 19.06
CA PRO A 1034 38.50 6.41 18.60
C PRO A 1034 39.52 7.54 18.38
N GLU A 1035 39.67 7.98 17.14
CA GLU A 1035 40.57 9.09 16.79
C GLU A 1035 39.92 10.45 17.08
N ILE A 1036 40.65 11.39 17.70
CA ILE A 1036 40.21 12.79 17.74
C ILE A 1036 40.43 13.40 16.35
N ARG A 1037 39.37 13.83 15.67
CA ARG A 1037 39.44 14.51 14.37
C ARG A 1037 38.81 15.92 14.44
N GLU A 1038 39.28 16.84 13.60
CA GLU A 1038 38.62 18.13 13.38
C GLU A 1038 37.45 17.94 12.40
N THR A 1039 36.26 18.36 12.77
CA THR A 1039 35.08 18.39 11.89
C THR A 1039 35.18 19.51 10.84
N SER A 1040 34.35 19.47 9.79
CA SER A 1040 34.25 20.53 8.77
C SER A 1040 33.81 21.91 9.33
N PHE A 1041 33.27 21.93 10.56
CA PHE A 1041 32.94 23.13 11.35
C PHE A 1041 34.04 23.51 12.37
N GLY A 1042 35.19 22.84 12.31
CA GLY A 1042 36.34 23.10 13.16
C GLY A 1042 36.20 22.69 14.62
N LEU A 1043 35.18 21.91 14.99
CA LEU A 1043 35.06 21.30 16.32
C LEU A 1043 35.89 20.01 16.35
N LEU A 1044 36.72 19.84 17.38
CA LEU A 1044 37.34 18.55 17.69
C LEU A 1044 36.28 17.61 18.24
N ARG A 1045 36.21 16.38 17.71
CA ARG A 1045 35.33 15.32 18.21
C ARG A 1045 35.99 13.96 18.01
N TYR A 1046 35.69 13.02 18.91
CA TYR A 1046 36.04 11.61 18.73
C TYR A 1046 35.30 11.04 17.52
N TYR A 1047 36.06 10.68 16.49
CA TYR A 1047 35.61 9.85 15.39
C TYR A 1047 35.91 8.39 15.74
N GLN A 1048 34.91 7.65 16.20
CA GLN A 1048 34.99 6.20 16.28
C GLN A 1048 35.03 5.64 14.84
N PRO A 1049 36.11 4.93 14.43
CA PRO A 1049 36.11 4.22 13.17
C PRO A 1049 35.01 3.16 13.15
N LYS A 1050 34.34 3.02 12.00
CA LYS A 1050 33.31 2.00 11.76
C LYS A 1050 33.44 1.53 10.33
N GLU A 1051 33.24 0.24 10.10
CA GLU A 1051 33.10 -0.30 8.75
C GLU A 1051 31.95 0.39 8.00
N ARG A 1052 32.15 0.59 6.70
CA ARG A 1052 31.18 1.25 5.82
C ARG A 1052 31.21 0.59 4.45
N ILE A 1053 30.03 0.25 3.94
CA ILE A 1053 29.80 -0.34 2.60
C ILE A 1053 30.37 0.56 1.46
N LEU A 1054 30.61 1.85 1.75
CA LEU A 1054 31.34 2.78 0.88
C LEU A 1054 32.58 3.30 1.62
N PRO A 1055 33.76 3.36 0.98
CA PRO A 1055 34.96 3.98 1.55
C PRO A 1055 34.66 5.38 2.11
N PHE A 1056 35.23 5.72 3.27
CA PHE A 1056 34.85 6.92 4.01
C PHE A 1056 34.92 8.21 3.16
N TYR A 1057 35.92 8.32 2.28
CA TYR A 1057 36.09 9.46 1.39
C TYR A 1057 35.01 9.57 0.28
N LYS A 1058 34.23 8.51 -0.01
CA LYS A 1058 33.05 8.53 -0.89
C LYS A 1058 31.71 8.68 -0.13
N ASN A 1059 31.72 8.60 1.20
CA ASN A 1059 30.50 8.68 2.01
C ASN A 1059 30.08 10.15 2.22
N ARG A 1060 28.88 10.53 1.74
CA ARG A 1060 28.37 11.91 1.80
C ARG A 1060 28.22 12.45 3.23
N TYR A 1061 27.81 11.63 4.19
CA TYR A 1061 27.73 12.04 5.60
C TYR A 1061 29.14 12.22 6.20
N TYR A 1062 30.09 11.38 5.83
CA TYR A 1062 31.49 11.57 6.24
C TYR A 1062 32.05 12.88 5.67
N GLN A 1063 31.84 13.16 4.37
CA GLN A 1063 32.30 14.43 3.77
C GLN A 1063 31.59 15.68 4.34
N LEU A 1064 30.36 15.57 4.83
CA LEU A 1064 29.64 16.69 5.47
C LEU A 1064 30.16 17.01 6.88
N LEU A 1065 30.64 16.01 7.62
CA LEU A 1065 31.09 16.17 9.01
C LEU A 1065 32.62 16.28 9.13
N TRP A 1066 33.38 15.67 8.21
CA TRP A 1066 34.84 15.49 8.29
C TRP A 1066 35.54 15.73 6.93
N GLY A 1067 34.86 16.36 5.98
CA GLY A 1067 35.43 16.69 4.67
C GLY A 1067 36.26 17.98 4.70
N LYS A 1068 37.21 18.11 3.76
CA LYS A 1068 38.18 19.22 3.68
C LYS A 1068 37.57 20.62 3.44
N ARG A 1069 36.26 20.74 3.17
CA ARG A 1069 35.57 22.03 3.08
C ARG A 1069 35.37 22.62 4.47
N LYS A 1070 36.34 23.39 4.98
CA LYS A 1070 36.12 24.27 6.14
C LYS A 1070 35.02 25.27 5.79
N ALA A 1071 33.99 25.38 6.63
CA ALA A 1071 32.96 26.40 6.44
C ALA A 1071 33.57 27.81 6.63
N GLY A 1072 33.02 28.81 5.93
CA GLY A 1072 33.56 30.17 5.87
C GLY A 1072 33.38 30.99 7.16
N SER A 1073 33.32 32.34 7.03
CA SER A 1073 33.25 33.32 8.13
C SER A 1073 32.33 32.91 9.31
N TRP A 1074 31.16 32.36 9.01
CA TRP A 1074 30.16 31.86 9.97
C TRP A 1074 30.68 30.83 10.99
N THR A 1075 31.75 30.10 10.70
CA THR A 1075 32.30 29.06 11.57
C THR A 1075 32.73 29.61 12.93
N ASN A 1076 33.26 30.82 12.99
CA ASN A 1076 33.69 31.44 14.25
C ASN A 1076 32.48 31.85 15.12
N ILE A 1077 31.38 32.30 14.48
CA ILE A 1077 30.11 32.62 15.15
C ILE A 1077 29.46 31.34 15.68
N PHE A 1078 29.49 30.25 14.89
CA PHE A 1078 29.00 28.94 15.32
C PHE A 1078 29.82 28.37 16.49
N LYS A 1079 31.15 28.36 16.40
CA LYS A 1079 32.03 27.92 17.51
C LYS A 1079 31.75 28.70 18.79
N ARG A 1080 31.60 30.03 18.71
CA ARG A 1080 31.27 30.87 19.87
C ARG A 1080 29.94 30.44 20.50
N ARG A 1081 28.84 30.38 19.73
CA ARG A 1081 27.53 29.98 20.25
C ARG A 1081 27.47 28.54 20.74
N TYR A 1082 28.25 27.64 20.12
CA TYR A 1082 28.39 26.26 20.58
C TYR A 1082 29.06 26.21 21.95
N ASN A 1083 30.14 26.97 22.17
CA ASN A 1083 30.79 27.06 23.48
C ASN A 1083 29.86 27.70 24.53
N GLU A 1084 29.20 28.81 24.21
CA GLU A 1084 28.19 29.45 25.08
C GLU A 1084 27.07 28.46 25.48
N PHE A 1085 26.66 27.57 24.58
CA PHE A 1085 25.70 26.49 24.87
C PHE A 1085 26.29 25.37 25.75
N GLN A 1086 27.53 24.91 25.49
CA GLN A 1086 28.18 23.88 26.31
C GLN A 1086 28.43 24.38 27.76
N GLU A 1087 28.88 25.63 27.92
CA GLU A 1087 29.05 26.26 29.24
C GLU A 1087 27.70 26.34 29.99
N HIS A 1088 26.61 26.67 29.29
CA HIS A 1088 25.28 26.71 29.90
C HIS A 1088 24.78 25.32 30.34
N GLN A 1089 24.99 24.28 29.51
CA GLN A 1089 24.65 22.90 29.86
C GLN A 1089 25.47 22.39 31.06
N ALA A 1090 26.79 22.59 31.06
CA ALA A 1090 27.67 22.21 32.16
C ALA A 1090 27.29 22.93 33.47
N HIS A 1091 26.88 24.20 33.40
CA HIS A 1091 26.38 24.94 34.56
C HIS A 1091 25.03 24.43 35.07
N GLN A 1092 24.08 24.10 34.19
CA GLN A 1092 22.81 23.47 34.59
C GLN A 1092 23.05 22.14 35.32
N GLU A 1093 23.92 21.28 34.78
CA GLU A 1093 24.16 19.95 35.37
C GLU A 1093 24.97 20.05 36.68
N THR A 1094 25.91 20.99 36.78
CA THR A 1094 26.59 21.31 38.06
C THR A 1094 25.58 21.73 39.14
N ASN A 1095 24.58 22.55 38.77
CA ASN A 1095 23.54 22.99 39.70
C ASN A 1095 22.55 21.88 40.06
N ARG A 1096 22.31 20.91 39.16
CA ARG A 1096 21.56 19.67 39.46
C ARG A 1096 22.29 18.80 40.48
N ILE A 1097 23.56 18.46 40.23
CA ILE A 1097 24.35 17.64 41.16
C ILE A 1097 24.44 18.32 42.53
N ARG A 1098 24.63 19.65 42.56
CA ARG A 1098 24.66 20.39 43.82
C ARG A 1098 23.32 20.35 44.57
N LYS A 1099 22.17 20.38 43.87
CA LYS A 1099 20.87 20.11 44.52
C LYS A 1099 20.77 18.69 45.06
N ILE A 1100 21.12 17.69 44.25
CA ILE A 1100 21.06 16.26 44.64
C ILE A 1100 21.91 16.01 45.89
N VAL A 1101 23.12 16.59 45.98
CA VAL A 1101 23.98 16.43 47.16
C VAL A 1101 23.43 17.23 48.36
N VAL A 1102 22.90 18.44 48.18
CA VAL A 1102 22.22 19.17 49.29
C VAL A 1102 21.02 18.39 49.83
N ASP A 1103 20.21 17.77 48.98
CA ASP A 1103 19.09 16.91 49.39
C ASP A 1103 19.59 15.64 50.11
N LEU A 1104 20.71 15.06 49.66
CA LEU A 1104 21.40 13.93 50.32
C LEU A 1104 21.91 14.30 51.73
N LEU A 1105 22.50 15.48 51.90
CA LEU A 1105 23.05 15.97 53.16
C LEU A 1105 21.94 16.43 54.14
N GLN A 1106 20.78 16.84 53.63
CA GLN A 1106 19.57 16.99 54.46
C GLN A 1106 19.04 15.62 54.92
N LYS A 1107 19.09 14.60 54.05
CA LYS A 1107 18.58 13.25 54.33
C LYS A 1107 19.49 12.43 55.25
N TYR A 1108 20.79 12.71 55.25
CA TYR A 1108 21.79 12.05 56.11
C TYR A 1108 22.67 13.08 56.85
N PRO A 1109 22.17 13.66 57.96
CA PRO A 1109 22.82 14.80 58.62
C PRO A 1109 24.24 14.55 59.17
N HIS A 1110 24.66 13.29 59.31
CA HIS A 1110 26.00 12.92 59.77
C HIS A 1110 27.09 13.06 58.69
N LEU A 1111 26.71 13.26 57.41
CA LEU A 1111 27.64 13.54 56.31
C LEU A 1111 27.84 15.04 56.06
N ARG A 1112 27.15 15.91 56.83
CA ARG A 1112 27.05 17.35 56.57
C ARG A 1112 28.38 18.07 56.68
N ASP A 1113 29.25 17.61 57.58
CA ASP A 1113 30.60 18.15 57.77
C ASP A 1113 31.60 17.65 56.70
N GLU A 1114 31.18 16.74 55.80
CA GLU A 1114 31.95 16.24 54.66
C GLU A 1114 31.37 16.68 53.28
N GLU A 1115 30.54 17.74 53.21
CA GLU A 1115 29.85 18.18 51.98
C GLU A 1115 30.77 18.25 50.75
N GLU A 1116 31.95 18.87 50.86
CA GLU A 1116 32.87 18.98 49.72
C GLU A 1116 33.43 17.63 49.27
N ARG A 1117 33.65 16.70 50.21
CA ARG A 1117 34.16 15.35 49.95
C ARG A 1117 33.11 14.50 49.22
N VAL A 1118 31.85 14.58 49.65
CA VAL A 1118 30.70 13.94 48.98
C VAL A 1118 30.49 14.55 47.58
N MET A 1119 30.61 15.88 47.44
CA MET A 1119 30.58 16.56 46.14
C MET A 1119 31.72 16.13 45.20
N GLU A 1120 32.93 15.88 45.69
CA GLU A 1120 34.03 15.36 44.87
C GLU A 1120 33.82 13.90 44.47
N GLU A 1121 33.33 13.04 45.38
CA GLU A 1121 33.09 11.64 45.05
C GLU A 1121 31.98 11.48 44.01
N TYR A 1122 30.87 12.24 44.13
CA TYR A 1122 29.83 12.26 43.09
C TYR A 1122 30.36 12.79 41.74
N LYS A 1123 31.24 13.80 41.73
CA LYS A 1123 31.89 14.29 40.49
C LYS A 1123 32.88 13.29 39.88
N LYS A 1124 33.49 12.41 40.66
CA LYS A 1124 34.34 11.31 40.14
C LYS A 1124 33.50 10.15 39.61
N ARG A 1125 32.35 9.87 40.22
CA ARG A 1125 31.48 8.73 39.90
C ARG A 1125 30.71 8.92 38.59
N TYR A 1126 30.36 10.16 38.26
CA TYR A 1126 29.88 10.55 36.93
C TYR A 1126 31.05 11.14 36.13
N ASP A 1127 31.60 10.37 35.18
CA ASP A 1127 32.82 10.72 34.42
C ASP A 1127 32.69 12.02 33.59
N PHE A 1128 33.07 13.14 34.21
CA PHE A 1128 33.09 14.45 33.58
C PHE A 1128 34.30 14.68 32.64
N GLU A 1129 35.29 13.77 32.59
CA GLU A 1129 36.50 14.01 31.77
C GLU A 1129 36.21 13.95 30.27
N GLN A 1130 35.12 13.30 29.84
CA GLN A 1130 34.68 13.31 28.44
C GLN A 1130 34.29 14.69 27.91
N PHE A 1131 34.10 15.69 28.78
CA PHE A 1131 33.77 17.08 28.41
C PHE A 1131 34.96 18.05 28.51
N HIS A 1132 36.21 17.56 28.50
CA HIS A 1132 37.40 18.40 28.64
C HIS A 1132 37.61 19.38 27.46
N ILE A 1133 37.15 20.62 27.62
CA ILE A 1133 37.56 21.74 26.76
C ILE A 1133 39.05 22.02 27.03
N PRO A 1134 39.94 22.10 26.01
CA PRO A 1134 41.35 22.36 26.23
C PRO A 1134 41.59 23.69 26.97
N LYS A 1135 42.33 23.65 28.09
CA LYS A 1135 42.55 24.80 29.00
C LYS A 1135 43.21 26.04 28.34
N ARG A 1136 43.76 25.91 27.13
CA ARG A 1136 44.24 27.02 26.29
C ARG A 1136 43.09 27.83 25.67
N LEU A 1137 42.42 28.61 26.50
CA LEU A 1137 41.72 29.87 26.15
C LEU A 1137 41.24 30.69 27.36
N ALA A 1138 41.37 30.15 28.59
CA ALA A 1138 40.88 30.75 29.83
C ALA A 1138 41.73 31.93 30.36
N ARG A 1139 41.95 32.97 29.55
CA ARG A 1139 42.40 34.31 29.98
C ARG A 1139 41.79 35.43 29.12
N ARG A 1140 40.61 35.90 29.50
CA ARG A 1140 40.10 37.27 29.28
C ARG A 1140 39.01 37.59 30.33
N PRO A 1141 38.86 38.84 30.80
CA PRO A 1141 37.98 39.15 31.94
C PRO A 1141 36.48 39.01 31.64
N LYS A 1142 35.68 38.78 32.69
CA LYS A 1142 34.21 38.80 32.62
C LYS A 1142 33.69 40.23 32.66
N LEU A 1143 33.41 40.83 31.51
CA LEU A 1143 32.62 42.07 31.43
C LEU A 1143 31.12 41.74 31.41
N ARG A 1144 30.43 42.00 32.53
CA ARG A 1144 28.96 42.08 32.58
C ARG A 1144 28.52 43.49 32.18
N ALA A 1145 27.82 43.65 31.06
CA ALA A 1145 27.04 44.86 30.81
C ALA A 1145 25.93 44.62 29.79
N HIS A 1146 24.67 44.77 30.22
CA HIS A 1146 23.52 45.03 29.37
C HIS A 1146 22.70 46.15 30.03
N GLN A 1147 22.26 47.13 29.24
CA GLN A 1147 21.23 48.12 29.61
C GLN A 1147 21.54 49.18 30.69
N THR A 1148 22.71 49.82 30.63
CA THR A 1148 22.92 51.20 31.16
C THR A 1148 23.86 52.01 30.25
N LEU A 1149 23.76 53.34 30.31
CA LEU A 1149 24.89 54.22 29.96
C LEU A 1149 25.96 54.03 31.04
N TRP A 1150 27.23 53.94 30.65
CA TRP A 1150 28.29 53.53 31.56
C TRP A 1150 28.60 54.65 32.55
N ASN A 1151 28.81 54.31 33.82
CA ASN A 1151 29.13 55.30 34.83
C ASN A 1151 30.56 55.83 34.62
N LYS A 1152 30.80 57.11 34.91
CA LYS A 1152 32.10 57.75 34.62
C LYS A 1152 33.22 57.16 35.46
N ASP A 1153 32.93 56.85 36.72
CA ASP A 1153 33.91 56.44 37.73
C ASP A 1153 34.47 55.03 37.47
N GLU A 1154 33.63 54.11 36.97
CA GLU A 1154 33.98 52.71 36.64
C GLU A 1154 35.11 52.63 35.59
N PHE A 1155 35.26 53.64 34.74
CA PHE A 1155 36.34 53.71 33.74
C PHE A 1155 37.68 54.19 34.29
N ILE A 1156 37.66 54.99 35.38
CA ILE A 1156 38.86 55.53 36.02
C ILE A 1156 39.54 54.42 36.84
N GLU A 1157 38.77 53.68 37.65
CA GLU A 1157 39.31 52.52 38.41
C GLU A 1157 39.88 51.41 37.51
N ASN A 1158 39.39 51.30 36.27
CA ASN A 1158 39.88 50.34 35.28
C ASN A 1158 40.93 50.93 34.31
N GLY A 1159 41.38 52.17 34.51
CA GLY A 1159 42.51 52.78 33.80
C GLY A 1159 42.36 52.88 32.28
N VAL A 1160 41.15 53.06 31.76
CA VAL A 1160 40.88 53.04 30.30
C VAL A 1160 40.99 54.42 29.66
N PHE A 1161 40.76 55.49 30.43
CA PHE A 1161 40.93 56.89 30.02
C PHE A 1161 41.47 57.68 31.21
N GLU A 1162 42.45 58.57 30.99
CA GLU A 1162 43.09 59.36 32.06
C GLU A 1162 42.33 60.66 32.40
N ASP A 1163 41.59 61.24 31.45
CA ASP A 1163 40.73 62.41 31.67
C ASP A 1163 39.27 62.11 31.27
N PRO A 1164 38.28 62.27 32.18
CA PRO A 1164 36.88 61.99 31.91
C PRO A 1164 36.18 62.98 30.96
N ASN A 1165 36.84 64.06 30.51
CA ASN A 1165 36.29 65.05 29.57
C ASN A 1165 36.91 64.98 28.17
N SER A 1166 37.62 63.90 27.83
CA SER A 1166 38.12 63.64 26.47
C SER A 1166 36.98 63.48 25.44
N GLU A 1167 37.14 64.08 24.26
CA GLU A 1167 36.20 63.97 23.12
C GLU A 1167 35.95 62.51 22.69
N ASP A 1168 36.94 61.62 22.85
CA ASP A 1168 36.80 60.22 22.47
C ASP A 1168 35.76 59.48 23.33
N TYR A 1169 35.56 59.90 24.59
CA TYR A 1169 34.50 59.35 25.44
C TYR A 1169 33.10 59.73 24.91
N GLU A 1170 32.90 61.00 24.53
CA GLU A 1170 31.63 61.46 23.95
C GLU A 1170 31.34 60.77 22.61
N ARG A 1171 32.33 60.68 21.71
CA ARG A 1171 32.24 59.91 20.45
C ARG A 1171 31.77 58.47 20.69
N LEU A 1172 32.35 57.79 21.67
CA LEU A 1172 32.02 56.40 21.99
C LEU A 1172 30.58 56.24 22.50
N GLN A 1173 30.06 57.21 23.26
CA GLN A 1173 28.64 57.23 23.66
C GLN A 1173 27.72 57.57 22.48
N GLN A 1174 28.15 58.45 21.56
CA GLN A 1174 27.36 58.89 20.41
C GLN A 1174 27.21 57.79 19.35
N GLU A 1175 28.28 57.05 19.02
CA GLU A 1175 28.22 55.82 18.21
C GLU A 1175 27.22 54.80 18.79
N LYS A 1176 27.21 54.69 20.12
CA LYS A 1176 26.40 53.70 20.85
C LYS A 1176 24.90 54.05 20.79
N ARG A 1177 24.54 55.33 20.82
CA ARG A 1177 23.16 55.80 20.55
C ARG A 1177 22.73 55.44 19.12
N VAL A 1178 23.55 55.76 18.11
CA VAL A 1178 23.29 55.40 16.70
C VAL A 1178 23.13 53.88 16.50
N ARG A 1179 23.92 53.05 17.21
CA ARG A 1179 23.79 51.58 17.21
C ARG A 1179 22.55 51.04 17.93
N ILE A 1180 21.92 51.82 18.81
CA ILE A 1180 20.68 51.44 19.50
C ILE A 1180 19.47 51.77 18.63
N ASP A 1181 19.44 52.93 17.97
CA ASP A 1181 18.31 53.29 17.11
C ASP A 1181 18.31 52.48 15.80
N ARG A 1182 19.48 52.16 15.22
CA ARG A 1182 19.64 51.14 14.15
C ARG A 1182 19.28 49.70 14.56
N LYS A 1183 18.73 49.49 15.75
CA LYS A 1183 18.15 48.21 16.22
C LYS A 1183 16.67 48.32 16.60
N LYS A 1184 16.07 49.50 16.45
CA LYS A 1184 14.61 49.73 16.60
C LYS A 1184 13.90 49.85 15.26
N THR A 1185 14.64 50.23 14.21
CA THR A 1185 14.29 50.04 12.79
C THR A 1185 14.68 48.65 12.32
#